data_AF-A0A3M1R537-F1
#
_entry.id   AF-A0A3M1R537-F1
#
_cell.length_a   1.000
_cell.length_b   1.000
_cell.length_c   1.000
_cell.angle_alpha   90.00
_cell.angle_beta   90.00
_cell.angle_gamma   90.00
#
_symmetry.space_group_name_H-M   'P 1'
#
loop_
_entity.id
_entity.type
_entity.pdbx_description
1 polymer ?
#
loop_
_entity_poly.entity_id
_entity_poly.type
_entity_poly.pdbx_seq_one_letter_code
_entity_poly.pdbx_strand_id
1 'polypeptide(L)'
;MACWGMWAVLAVATICGVRGTVHAETPDTLAQAFQEVPPEARRLTGPLFWLHGDESPERLREYLRIVAEGGNGCFTAESRPHSDWLGPGWYRDLAICLDEAKRLGLEMWIFDEKWWPSGEVGGKVPQQYGSKFLDVEVVPVEPDRSPEVAVDTQHVVAVLGARRKGEAVIGASLVDLTPSFKDGKLQGGSFRGIDCVLVFTWRYAEGRRGRLLVDGASRDAVEWYLQTVYQPHYDHFKDDFGKTIRGYFYDEPETIGDWGTEVIPELKARGIDWRRALVAWKLKLADPEEQAAYNYQYRYALAEAWGKTLYGGISRWCRAHNVISIGHWLEHRHEYLHPLKCAGDMMQLQKYTDMGGIDAVFKQFVPGQKDDSTYQTPKLGSSITHAYGKQDDLTMVEIFGARGQDLTYPEMKWWTDLMHVAGVNFHIPHSFNPRSPYDRDCPPYFYNGGYEPRWPLYRVYADYTSRLSFMLSDGRHVCPIALTYLGQSYHVGEAIPPETMTTALQDALYDCDWIPYDVLVDGMEIDGRRLVLRNEAYRVLILPAAEVVPYEVLEKARRFFEAGGVVVGYGIRPRLSATPGKTSEDVARLCRALWGDAEPGLHVCRTNDRGGRTYFLPAEITSAQVHAVLAQDADVPPVLEVLQGNTRDWLHVLHRVKENRDVFFVANQLWEGPAETFRLRAHVHGVPELWDPLRNEICSIPFTTSDEGTEFSLRLHPLQSVLIVFRDAAGRRPRWVDDPIGMGEELGVVRKEPPRDVVIPHEVPLPKSDTRLLPEGCSWVWAAGESAMKVKPGTWAFRKTFELPDATVEHATLVVTADNAFEAFINGKRVGAGDSWQRVYRLSVEHALQPGKNVVAIWVSNGGGEP
;
A
#
# COMPACT_ATOMS: atom_id res chain seq x y z
N MET A 1 45.39 -50.78 -60.83
CA MET A 1 43.92 -50.70 -60.76
C MET A 1 43.54 -50.40 -59.33
N ALA A 2 42.80 -49.30 -59.12
CA ALA A 2 41.84 -48.96 -58.04
C ALA A 2 42.03 -49.52 -56.61
N CYS A 3 41.78 -48.84 -55.49
CA CYS A 3 41.26 -47.52 -55.14
C CYS A 3 41.49 -47.31 -53.61
N TRP A 4 41.75 -46.05 -53.20
CA TRP A 4 41.25 -45.29 -52.04
C TRP A 4 40.83 -46.03 -50.74
N GLY A 5 41.18 -45.58 -49.52
CA GLY A 5 41.77 -44.31 -49.11
C GLY A 5 42.08 -44.22 -47.60
N MET A 6 43.18 -43.49 -47.35
CA MET A 6 43.60 -42.63 -46.24
C MET A 6 43.26 -42.93 -44.77
N TRP A 7 44.37 -43.02 -44.03
CA TRP A 7 44.55 -43.08 -42.58
C TRP A 7 44.54 -41.69 -41.95
N ALA A 8 43.91 -41.54 -40.78
CA ALA A 8 44.05 -40.38 -39.92
C ALA A 8 45.24 -40.59 -38.95
N VAL A 9 46.15 -39.61 -38.91
CA VAL A 9 47.29 -39.53 -37.98
C VAL A 9 46.87 -38.75 -36.74
N LEU A 10 47.11 -39.35 -35.58
CA LEU A 10 46.92 -38.78 -34.25
C LEU A 10 48.10 -37.86 -33.92
N ALA A 11 47.85 -36.57 -33.67
CA ALA A 11 48.84 -35.64 -33.12
C ALA A 11 48.47 -35.34 -31.66
N VAL A 12 49.32 -35.80 -30.73
CA VAL A 12 49.24 -35.48 -29.30
C VAL A 12 50.02 -34.18 -29.06
N ALA A 13 49.29 -33.11 -28.71
CA ALA A 13 49.88 -31.88 -28.20
C ALA A 13 49.60 -31.79 -26.69
N THR A 14 50.65 -31.88 -25.89
CA THR A 14 50.59 -31.66 -24.44
C THR A 14 50.49 -30.15 -24.18
N ILE A 15 49.28 -29.68 -23.88
CA ILE A 15 49.06 -28.33 -23.34
C ILE A 15 48.96 -28.47 -21.82
N CYS A 16 49.97 -27.98 -21.11
CA CYS A 16 49.90 -27.73 -19.67
C CYS A 16 48.89 -26.60 -19.41
N GLY A 17 47.63 -26.97 -19.22
CA GLY A 17 46.58 -26.05 -18.76
C GLY A 17 46.63 -25.90 -17.25
N VAL A 18 47.00 -24.71 -16.79
CA VAL A 18 46.72 -24.26 -15.42
C VAL A 18 45.22 -24.43 -15.19
N ARG A 19 44.82 -25.25 -14.21
CA ARG A 19 43.44 -25.26 -13.71
C ARG A 19 43.19 -23.95 -12.97
N GLY A 20 42.90 -22.90 -13.72
CA GLY A 20 42.01 -21.87 -13.24
C GLY A 20 40.62 -22.50 -13.18
N THR A 21 40.10 -22.72 -11.98
CA THR A 21 38.66 -22.86 -11.78
C THR A 21 38.03 -21.57 -12.29
N VAL A 22 37.60 -21.56 -13.55
CA VAL A 22 36.57 -20.63 -14.00
C VAL A 22 35.33 -21.08 -13.24
N HIS A 23 35.10 -20.48 -12.07
CA HIS A 23 33.76 -20.48 -11.50
C HIS A 23 32.87 -19.90 -12.60
N ALA A 24 32.02 -20.74 -13.19
CA ALA A 24 30.88 -20.23 -13.94
C ALA A 24 30.12 -19.35 -12.94
N GLU A 25 30.15 -18.03 -13.14
CA GLU A 25 29.36 -17.10 -12.34
C GLU A 25 27.89 -17.57 -12.47
N THR A 26 27.28 -17.95 -11.35
CA THR A 26 25.84 -18.11 -11.28
C THR A 26 25.21 -16.79 -11.72
N PRO A 27 24.28 -16.78 -12.69
CA PRO A 27 23.58 -15.57 -13.10
C PRO A 27 22.99 -14.87 -11.87
N ASP A 28 23.14 -13.55 -11.80
CA ASP A 28 22.52 -12.77 -10.74
C ASP A 28 21.00 -12.70 -10.98
N THR A 29 20.29 -13.68 -10.43
CA THR A 29 18.85 -13.88 -10.64
C THR A 29 18.04 -12.68 -10.18
N LEU A 30 18.47 -11.99 -9.12
CA LEU A 30 17.81 -10.80 -8.60
C LEU A 30 17.93 -9.62 -9.59
N ALA A 31 19.13 -9.39 -10.14
CA ALA A 31 19.37 -8.35 -11.14
C ALA A 31 18.58 -8.64 -12.44
N GLN A 32 18.52 -9.89 -12.85
CA GLN A 32 17.72 -10.31 -14.01
C GLN A 32 16.22 -10.07 -13.77
N ALA A 33 15.69 -10.49 -12.61
CA ALA A 33 14.28 -10.27 -12.26
C ALA A 33 13.91 -8.78 -12.20
N PHE A 34 14.79 -7.94 -11.64
CA PHE A 34 14.63 -6.49 -11.68
C PHE A 34 14.55 -5.96 -13.12
N GLN A 35 15.40 -6.45 -14.02
CA GLN A 35 15.43 -5.95 -15.40
C GLN A 35 14.25 -6.42 -16.25
N GLU A 36 13.86 -7.68 -16.10
CA GLU A 36 12.83 -8.35 -16.91
C GLU A 36 11.40 -8.12 -16.39
N VAL A 37 11.23 -7.81 -15.09
CA VAL A 37 9.94 -7.67 -14.40
C VAL A 37 9.05 -8.90 -14.63
N PRO A 38 9.38 -10.03 -13.96
CA PRO A 38 8.72 -11.31 -14.21
C PRO A 38 7.24 -11.28 -13.77
N PRO A 39 6.42 -12.26 -14.18
CA PRO A 39 4.98 -12.27 -13.89
C PRO A 39 4.64 -12.10 -12.41
N GLU A 40 5.42 -12.68 -11.50
CA GLU A 40 5.26 -12.53 -10.06
C GLU A 40 5.43 -11.08 -9.59
N ALA A 41 6.39 -10.33 -10.15
CA ALA A 41 6.57 -8.91 -9.84
C ALA A 41 5.37 -8.08 -10.34
N ARG A 42 4.84 -8.42 -11.52
CA ARG A 42 3.66 -7.74 -12.09
C ARG A 42 2.41 -7.94 -11.25
N ARG A 43 2.27 -9.06 -10.55
CA ARG A 43 1.10 -9.36 -9.70
C ARG A 43 1.02 -8.48 -8.45
N LEU A 44 2.07 -7.71 -8.14
CA LEU A 44 2.08 -6.70 -7.10
C LEU A 44 1.52 -5.34 -7.56
N THR A 45 1.06 -5.24 -8.81
CA THR A 45 0.35 -4.08 -9.35
C THR A 45 -0.86 -4.54 -10.16
N GLY A 46 -2.06 -4.09 -9.77
CA GLY A 46 -3.28 -4.43 -10.49
C GLY A 46 -4.42 -3.46 -10.25
N PRO A 47 -5.08 -2.93 -11.29
CA PRO A 47 -6.01 -1.84 -11.13
C PRO A 47 -7.38 -2.31 -10.64
N LEU A 48 -8.17 -1.35 -10.15
CA LEU A 48 -9.61 -1.52 -10.12
C LEU A 48 -10.16 -1.59 -11.55
N PHE A 49 -10.97 -2.61 -11.81
CA PHE A 49 -11.57 -2.90 -13.11
C PHE A 49 -13.09 -2.79 -13.02
N TRP A 50 -13.64 -1.71 -13.56
CA TRP A 50 -15.03 -1.32 -13.31
C TRP A 50 -16.00 -2.11 -14.18
N LEU A 51 -17.04 -2.66 -13.54
CA LEU A 51 -18.09 -3.45 -14.16
C LEU A 51 -19.46 -2.83 -13.88
N HIS A 52 -20.24 -2.54 -14.93
CA HIS A 52 -21.57 -1.92 -14.84
C HIS A 52 -22.70 -2.89 -15.20
N GLY A 53 -22.40 -3.94 -15.96
CA GLY A 53 -23.32 -4.98 -16.39
C GLY A 53 -24.00 -4.72 -17.72
N ASP A 54 -23.65 -3.61 -18.39
CA ASP A 54 -24.10 -3.25 -19.75
C ASP A 54 -23.00 -3.36 -20.81
N GLU A 55 -21.78 -3.75 -20.42
CA GLU A 55 -20.66 -4.04 -21.31
C GLU A 55 -20.87 -5.33 -22.12
N SER A 56 -20.37 -5.36 -23.37
CA SER A 56 -20.34 -6.61 -24.14
C SER A 56 -19.20 -7.54 -23.66
N PRO A 57 -19.33 -8.87 -23.84
CA PRO A 57 -18.24 -9.80 -23.54
C PRO A 57 -16.93 -9.46 -24.26
N GLU A 58 -17.01 -9.01 -25.51
CA GLU A 58 -15.84 -8.59 -26.30
C GLU A 58 -15.16 -7.37 -25.69
N ARG A 59 -15.94 -6.41 -25.17
CA ARG A 59 -15.43 -5.19 -24.54
C ARG A 59 -14.70 -5.50 -23.24
N LEU A 60 -15.26 -6.38 -22.40
CA LEU A 60 -14.61 -6.83 -21.17
C LEU A 60 -13.27 -7.52 -21.47
N ARG A 61 -13.24 -8.43 -22.46
CA ARG A 61 -12.01 -9.12 -22.88
C ARG A 61 -10.98 -8.16 -23.49
N GLU A 62 -11.40 -7.22 -24.33
CA GLU A 62 -10.55 -6.17 -24.88
C GLU A 62 -9.87 -5.40 -23.75
N TYR A 63 -10.63 -4.90 -22.79
CA TYR A 63 -10.09 -4.09 -21.70
C TYR A 63 -9.15 -4.86 -20.78
N LEU A 64 -9.37 -6.15 -20.54
CA LEU A 64 -8.41 -6.98 -19.79
C LEU A 64 -7.10 -7.20 -20.55
N ARG A 65 -7.13 -7.29 -21.89
CA ARG A 65 -5.88 -7.29 -22.68
C ARG A 65 -5.13 -5.98 -22.53
N ILE A 66 -5.84 -4.85 -22.51
CA ILE A 66 -5.24 -3.54 -22.25
C ILE A 66 -4.65 -3.46 -20.84
N VAL A 67 -5.32 -4.01 -19.81
CA VAL A 67 -4.76 -4.11 -18.44
C VAL A 67 -3.43 -4.87 -18.44
N ALA A 68 -3.36 -6.02 -19.11
CA ALA A 68 -2.15 -6.82 -19.24
C ALA A 68 -1.05 -6.12 -20.08
N GLU A 69 -1.42 -5.50 -21.20
CA GLU A 69 -0.52 -4.70 -22.05
C GLU A 69 0.10 -3.55 -21.25
N GLY A 70 -0.72 -2.87 -20.44
CA GLY A 70 -0.30 -1.82 -19.51
C GLY A 70 0.69 -2.28 -18.45
N GLY A 71 0.88 -3.58 -18.27
CA GLY A 71 1.92 -4.17 -17.43
C GLY A 71 1.48 -4.67 -16.07
N ASN A 72 0.18 -4.66 -15.81
CA ASN A 72 -0.41 -5.23 -14.59
C ASN A 72 -0.42 -6.75 -14.64
N GLY A 73 -0.22 -7.38 -13.47
CA GLY A 73 -0.29 -8.84 -13.31
C GLY A 73 -1.56 -9.32 -12.59
N CYS A 74 -2.34 -8.40 -12.04
CA CYS A 74 -3.64 -8.71 -11.44
C CYS A 74 -4.66 -7.57 -11.71
N PHE A 75 -5.90 -7.77 -11.29
CA PHE A 75 -6.94 -6.73 -11.26
C PHE A 75 -8.02 -7.05 -10.22
N THR A 76 -8.72 -6.02 -9.76
CA THR A 76 -9.89 -6.17 -8.88
C THR A 76 -11.15 -5.94 -9.69
N ALA A 77 -11.97 -6.98 -9.86
CA ALA A 77 -13.27 -6.89 -10.51
C ALA A 77 -14.23 -6.10 -9.61
N GLU A 78 -14.39 -4.82 -9.91
CA GLU A 78 -15.13 -3.87 -9.09
C GLU A 78 -16.54 -3.63 -9.65
N SER A 79 -17.54 -3.82 -8.79
CA SER A 79 -18.95 -3.72 -9.14
C SER A 79 -19.51 -2.30 -9.09
N ARG A 80 -18.89 -1.26 -9.70
CA ARG A 80 -19.18 0.17 -9.48
C ARG A 80 -20.14 0.88 -10.47
N PRO A 81 -21.43 1.11 -10.11
CA PRO A 81 -22.33 0.10 -9.59
C PRO A 81 -22.77 -0.86 -10.70
N HIS A 82 -22.51 -2.15 -10.52
CA HIS A 82 -23.03 -3.19 -11.40
C HIS A 82 -24.55 -3.31 -11.24
N SER A 83 -25.29 -3.21 -12.34
CA SER A 83 -26.75 -3.15 -12.35
C SER A 83 -27.42 -4.38 -11.74
N ASP A 84 -26.83 -5.56 -11.96
CA ASP A 84 -27.30 -6.87 -11.46
C ASP A 84 -26.31 -7.51 -10.47
N TRP A 85 -25.71 -6.73 -9.56
CA TRP A 85 -24.77 -7.23 -8.55
C TRP A 85 -25.38 -8.36 -7.69
N LEU A 86 -24.62 -9.45 -7.49
CA LEU A 86 -25.05 -10.76 -6.95
C LEU A 86 -26.18 -11.47 -7.72
N GLY A 87 -26.58 -10.96 -8.88
CA GLY A 87 -27.49 -11.61 -9.82
C GLY A 87 -26.77 -12.33 -10.97
N PRO A 88 -27.52 -13.02 -11.86
CA PRO A 88 -26.94 -13.77 -12.97
C PRO A 88 -26.01 -12.96 -13.89
N GLY A 89 -26.30 -11.67 -14.11
CA GLY A 89 -25.48 -10.78 -14.91
C GLY A 89 -24.09 -10.56 -14.31
N TRP A 90 -24.00 -10.38 -12.99
CA TRP A 90 -22.73 -10.23 -12.29
C TRP A 90 -21.85 -11.47 -12.43
N TYR A 91 -22.40 -12.66 -12.20
CA TYR A 91 -21.64 -13.91 -12.33
C TYR A 91 -21.26 -14.19 -13.80
N ARG A 92 -22.09 -13.80 -14.77
CA ARG A 92 -21.72 -13.87 -16.20
C ARG A 92 -20.49 -13.01 -16.49
N ASP A 93 -20.47 -11.77 -16.02
CA ASP A 93 -19.38 -10.83 -16.33
C ASP A 93 -18.09 -11.21 -15.59
N LEU A 94 -18.19 -11.69 -14.35
CA LEU A 94 -17.07 -12.33 -13.65
C LEU A 94 -16.52 -13.55 -14.39
N ALA A 95 -17.39 -14.43 -14.92
CA ALA A 95 -16.95 -15.59 -15.69
C ALA A 95 -16.18 -15.19 -16.96
N ILE A 96 -16.66 -14.17 -17.68
CA ILE A 96 -15.97 -13.63 -18.87
C ILE A 96 -14.59 -13.09 -18.49
N CYS A 97 -14.51 -12.30 -17.41
CA CYS A 97 -13.26 -11.73 -16.93
C CYS A 97 -12.28 -12.81 -16.46
N LEU A 98 -12.77 -13.79 -15.70
CA LEU A 98 -11.99 -14.92 -15.20
C LEU A 98 -11.40 -15.77 -16.34
N ASP A 99 -12.19 -16.05 -17.37
CA ASP A 99 -11.71 -16.79 -18.54
C ASP A 99 -10.59 -16.04 -19.29
N GLU A 100 -10.74 -14.73 -19.46
CA GLU A 100 -9.69 -13.93 -20.11
C GLU A 100 -8.45 -13.80 -19.21
N ALA A 101 -8.64 -13.64 -17.90
CA ALA A 101 -7.55 -13.59 -16.91
C ALA A 101 -6.67 -14.84 -16.99
N LYS A 102 -7.28 -16.03 -17.07
CA LYS A 102 -6.56 -17.31 -17.27
C LYS A 102 -5.71 -17.32 -18.53
N ARG A 103 -6.25 -16.79 -19.64
CA ARG A 103 -5.54 -16.73 -20.93
C ARG A 103 -4.35 -15.77 -20.91
N LEU A 104 -4.48 -14.69 -20.14
CA LEU A 104 -3.47 -13.63 -20.03
C LEU A 104 -2.48 -13.89 -18.89
N GLY A 105 -2.75 -14.85 -18.00
CA GLY A 105 -1.94 -15.10 -16.81
C GLY A 105 -2.13 -14.05 -15.71
N LEU A 106 -3.26 -13.34 -15.72
CA LEU A 106 -3.64 -12.37 -14.70
C LEU A 106 -4.25 -13.07 -13.48
N GLU A 107 -4.05 -12.48 -12.31
CA GLU A 107 -4.77 -12.82 -11.08
C GLU A 107 -6.00 -11.90 -10.91
N MET A 108 -7.08 -12.44 -10.35
CA MET A 108 -8.35 -11.73 -10.15
C MET A 108 -8.70 -11.63 -8.66
N TRP A 109 -9.09 -10.43 -8.25
CA TRP A 109 -9.71 -10.13 -6.96
C TRP A 109 -11.18 -9.78 -7.17
N ILE A 110 -12.03 -10.09 -6.19
CA ILE A 110 -13.47 -9.84 -6.24
C ILE A 110 -13.82 -8.74 -5.25
N PHE A 111 -14.47 -7.68 -5.72
CA PHE A 111 -14.97 -6.62 -4.86
C PHE A 111 -16.24 -7.07 -4.12
N ASP A 112 -16.31 -6.88 -2.80
CA ASP A 112 -17.34 -7.48 -1.95
C ASP A 112 -18.58 -6.61 -1.69
N GLU A 113 -18.73 -5.52 -2.44
CA GLU A 113 -19.83 -4.56 -2.31
C GLU A 113 -20.34 -4.02 -3.67
N LYS A 114 -21.57 -3.54 -3.74
CA LYS A 114 -22.12 -2.93 -4.96
C LYS A 114 -21.55 -1.53 -5.26
N TRP A 115 -21.06 -0.82 -4.25
CA TRP A 115 -20.51 0.52 -4.44
C TRP A 115 -19.44 0.77 -3.38
N TRP A 116 -19.85 1.30 -2.22
CA TRP A 116 -19.10 1.51 -0.99
C TRP A 116 -20.11 2.12 0.02
N PRO A 117 -19.88 2.02 1.34
CA PRO A 117 -18.85 1.22 2.01
C PRO A 117 -19.21 -0.27 2.02
N SER A 118 -18.22 -1.16 2.12
CA SER A 118 -18.42 -2.60 2.29
C SER A 118 -19.25 -2.91 3.54
N GLY A 119 -20.23 -3.79 3.39
CA GLY A 119 -21.15 -4.21 4.45
C GLY A 119 -22.56 -3.62 4.33
N GLU A 120 -22.86 -2.80 3.31
CA GLU A 120 -24.24 -2.36 3.00
C GLU A 120 -25.01 -3.39 2.15
N VAL A 121 -24.31 -4.31 1.48
CA VAL A 121 -24.88 -5.35 0.59
C VAL A 121 -25.83 -4.73 -0.44
N GLY A 122 -25.39 -3.64 -1.08
CA GLY A 122 -26.20 -2.86 -2.02
C GLY A 122 -27.45 -2.24 -1.40
N GLY A 123 -27.44 -1.97 -0.10
CA GLY A 123 -28.55 -1.45 0.69
C GLY A 123 -29.60 -2.50 1.08
N LYS A 124 -29.23 -3.79 1.10
CA LYS A 124 -30.17 -4.92 1.33
C LYS A 124 -30.01 -5.59 2.69
N VAL A 125 -29.18 -5.07 3.59
CA VAL A 125 -29.02 -5.63 4.96
C VAL A 125 -30.39 -5.65 5.67
N PRO A 126 -30.91 -6.83 6.06
CA PRO A 126 -32.11 -6.94 6.88
C PRO A 126 -31.88 -6.32 8.25
N GLN A 127 -32.91 -5.68 8.82
CA GLN A 127 -32.80 -4.99 10.10
C GLN A 127 -32.18 -5.85 11.21
N GLN A 128 -32.55 -7.14 11.29
CA GLN A 128 -32.03 -8.06 12.31
C GLN A 128 -30.50 -8.25 12.31
N TYR A 129 -29.84 -8.01 11.17
CA TYR A 129 -28.38 -8.10 11.04
C TYR A 129 -27.70 -6.73 11.02
N GLY A 130 -28.47 -5.66 11.20
CA GLY A 130 -27.97 -4.29 11.20
C GLY A 130 -27.24 -3.91 12.49
N SER A 131 -26.30 -2.97 12.38
CA SER A 131 -25.58 -2.33 13.48
C SER A 131 -26.47 -1.93 14.66
N LYS A 132 -25.93 -2.04 15.88
CA LYS A 132 -26.66 -1.80 17.13
C LYS A 132 -26.02 -0.73 17.99
N PHE A 133 -26.84 0.04 18.71
CA PHE A 133 -26.41 0.94 19.77
C PHE A 133 -26.93 0.44 21.11
N LEU A 134 -26.07 0.43 22.12
CA LEU A 134 -26.44 0.16 23.49
C LEU A 134 -27.20 1.39 24.04
N ASP A 135 -28.18 1.18 24.89
CA ASP A 135 -28.87 2.20 25.68
C ASP A 135 -28.87 1.79 27.15
N VAL A 136 -29.07 2.76 28.03
CA VAL A 136 -29.19 2.50 29.48
C VAL A 136 -30.30 3.33 30.09
N GLU A 137 -31.14 2.67 30.88
CA GLU A 137 -32.12 3.32 31.74
C GLU A 137 -31.69 3.14 33.21
N VAL A 138 -31.83 4.20 34.01
CA VAL A 138 -31.55 4.16 35.46
C VAL A 138 -32.86 4.24 36.22
N VAL A 139 -33.27 3.13 36.82
CA VAL A 139 -34.52 2.99 37.57
C VAL A 139 -34.23 3.07 39.07
N PRO A 140 -34.71 4.11 39.79
CA PRO A 140 -34.54 4.19 41.24
C PRO A 140 -35.21 2.99 41.96
N VAL A 141 -34.59 2.53 43.04
CA VAL A 141 -35.13 1.45 43.88
C VAL A 141 -35.43 1.99 45.27
N GLU A 142 -36.68 1.82 45.70
CA GLU A 142 -37.05 2.03 47.10
C GLU A 142 -36.58 0.84 47.94
N PRO A 143 -36.07 1.06 49.17
CA PRO A 143 -35.74 -0.02 50.08
C PRO A 143 -36.92 -1.00 50.23
N ASP A 144 -36.63 -2.30 50.11
CA ASP A 144 -37.59 -3.39 50.30
C ASP A 144 -38.74 -3.49 49.27
N ARG A 145 -38.69 -2.75 48.15
CA ARG A 145 -39.65 -2.86 47.04
C ARG A 145 -38.95 -3.30 45.76
N SER A 146 -39.46 -4.34 45.10
CA SER A 146 -38.97 -4.75 43.79
C SER A 146 -39.33 -3.68 42.75
N PRO A 147 -38.37 -3.13 41.99
CA PRO A 147 -38.68 -2.17 40.93
C PRO A 147 -39.43 -2.88 39.79
N GLU A 148 -40.47 -2.24 39.27
CA GLU A 148 -41.07 -2.64 38.00
C GLU A 148 -40.27 -1.99 36.87
N VAL A 149 -39.68 -2.83 36.01
CA VAL A 149 -38.85 -2.41 34.89
C VAL A 149 -39.56 -2.82 33.60
N ALA A 150 -40.37 -1.92 33.04
CA ALA A 150 -41.11 -2.21 31.81
C ALA A 150 -40.22 -2.04 30.57
N VAL A 151 -39.47 -3.09 30.22
CA VAL A 151 -38.63 -3.11 29.01
C VAL A 151 -38.97 -4.28 28.10
N ASP A 152 -38.76 -4.06 26.80
CA ASP A 152 -38.82 -5.12 25.80
C ASP A 152 -37.71 -6.15 26.08
N THR A 153 -38.11 -7.34 26.53
CA THR A 153 -37.21 -8.43 26.90
C THR A 153 -36.33 -8.90 25.74
N GLN A 154 -36.71 -8.65 24.48
CA GLN A 154 -35.93 -9.08 23.32
C GLN A 154 -34.63 -8.28 23.14
N HIS A 155 -34.56 -7.07 23.71
CA HIS A 155 -33.42 -6.17 23.54
C HIS A 155 -32.58 -5.98 24.81
N VAL A 156 -32.87 -6.73 25.88
CA VAL A 156 -32.12 -6.61 27.14
C VAL A 156 -30.73 -7.23 27.01
N VAL A 157 -29.72 -6.44 27.35
CA VAL A 157 -28.31 -6.86 27.45
C VAL A 157 -27.98 -7.29 28.87
N ALA A 158 -28.29 -6.43 29.85
CA ALA A 158 -27.98 -6.66 31.24
C ALA A 158 -28.89 -5.85 32.17
N VAL A 159 -29.15 -6.38 33.37
CA VAL A 159 -29.84 -5.67 34.44
C VAL A 159 -28.95 -5.68 35.67
N LEU A 160 -28.48 -4.51 36.10
CA LEU A 160 -27.49 -4.38 37.17
C LEU A 160 -28.07 -3.63 38.36
N GLY A 161 -27.94 -4.17 39.57
CA GLY A 161 -28.18 -3.43 40.81
C GLY A 161 -26.95 -2.61 41.16
N ALA A 162 -27.12 -1.36 41.59
CA ALA A 162 -26.03 -0.46 41.94
C ALA A 162 -26.34 0.45 43.13
N ARG A 163 -25.28 1.01 43.72
CA ARG A 163 -25.32 2.22 44.53
C ARG A 163 -24.75 3.40 43.76
N ARG A 164 -25.30 4.59 43.99
CA ARG A 164 -24.84 5.83 43.36
C ARG A 164 -24.22 6.79 44.38
N LYS A 165 -23.30 7.61 43.89
CA LYS A 165 -22.75 8.80 44.57
C LYS A 165 -23.05 10.01 43.69
N GLY A 166 -24.15 10.70 43.97
CA GLY A 166 -24.71 11.68 43.04
C GLY A 166 -25.15 10.99 41.75
N GLU A 167 -24.67 11.48 40.60
CA GLU A 167 -24.99 10.86 39.31
C GLU A 167 -24.11 9.66 38.97
N ALA A 168 -22.95 9.50 39.63
CA ALA A 168 -22.00 8.45 39.34
C ALA A 168 -22.33 7.13 40.06
N VAL A 169 -21.93 6.01 39.48
CA VAL A 169 -22.14 4.65 39.99
C VAL A 169 -20.91 4.18 40.75
N ILE A 170 -21.10 3.60 41.94
CA ILE A 170 -20.01 3.01 42.72
C ILE A 170 -19.70 1.63 42.14
N GLY A 171 -18.60 1.47 41.39
CA GLY A 171 -18.28 0.23 40.66
C GLY A 171 -18.29 -1.04 41.53
N ALA A 172 -17.72 -0.96 42.74
CA ALA A 172 -17.70 -2.08 43.69
C ALA A 172 -19.09 -2.50 44.24
N SER A 173 -20.14 -1.73 43.98
CA SER A 173 -21.51 -2.05 44.40
C SER A 173 -22.33 -2.80 43.35
N LEU A 174 -21.78 -3.02 42.16
CA LEU A 174 -22.51 -3.63 41.05
C LEU A 174 -22.84 -5.10 41.33
N VAL A 175 -24.12 -5.43 41.18
CA VAL A 175 -24.66 -6.79 41.29
C VAL A 175 -25.35 -7.15 39.97
N ASP A 176 -25.07 -8.34 39.44
CA ASP A 176 -25.75 -8.83 38.24
C ASP A 176 -27.13 -9.39 38.61
N LEU A 177 -28.19 -8.68 38.21
CA LEU A 177 -29.58 -9.05 38.40
C LEU A 177 -30.21 -9.64 37.12
N THR A 178 -29.44 -9.74 36.03
CA THR A 178 -29.92 -10.25 34.73
C THR A 178 -30.54 -11.66 34.86
N PRO A 179 -29.96 -12.62 35.62
CA PRO A 179 -30.56 -13.94 35.79
C PRO A 179 -31.93 -13.93 36.49
N SER A 180 -32.21 -12.89 37.29
CA SER A 180 -33.49 -12.70 37.97
C SER A 180 -34.52 -11.96 37.11
N PHE A 181 -34.15 -11.47 35.93
CA PHE A 181 -35.04 -10.74 35.05
C PHE A 181 -35.81 -11.69 34.13
N LYS A 182 -37.13 -11.80 34.32
CA LYS A 182 -38.03 -12.69 33.56
C LYS A 182 -39.36 -12.01 33.28
N ASP A 183 -39.89 -12.19 32.08
CA ASP A 183 -41.19 -11.64 31.65
C ASP A 183 -41.31 -10.11 31.87
N GLY A 184 -40.22 -9.38 31.63
CA GLY A 184 -40.18 -7.93 31.84
C GLY A 184 -40.19 -7.51 33.31
N LYS A 185 -39.88 -8.40 34.26
CA LYS A 185 -39.87 -8.09 35.70
C LYS A 185 -38.70 -8.73 36.42
N LEU A 186 -38.20 -8.07 37.46
CA LEU A 186 -37.24 -8.67 38.38
C LEU A 186 -37.98 -9.62 39.34
N GLN A 187 -37.74 -10.92 39.19
CA GLN A 187 -38.36 -11.98 39.97
C GLN A 187 -37.37 -12.50 41.03
N GLY A 188 -37.60 -12.13 42.28
CA GLY A 188 -36.80 -12.60 43.42
C GLY A 188 -35.40 -11.95 43.51
N GLY A 189 -34.91 -11.83 44.75
CA GLY A 189 -33.62 -11.19 45.06
C GLY A 189 -33.70 -10.29 46.30
N SER A 190 -32.57 -10.07 46.96
CA SER A 190 -32.45 -9.05 48.02
C SER A 190 -31.91 -7.77 47.39
N PHE A 191 -32.70 -6.68 47.41
CA PHE A 191 -32.28 -5.35 46.95
C PHE A 191 -31.61 -4.53 48.05
N ARG A 192 -31.19 -5.19 49.14
CA ARG A 192 -30.62 -4.52 50.30
C ARG A 192 -29.26 -3.96 49.94
N GLY A 193 -29.12 -2.64 50.05
CA GLY A 193 -27.88 -1.95 49.69
C GLY A 193 -27.75 -1.64 48.19
N ILE A 194 -28.85 -1.69 47.43
CA ILE A 194 -28.99 -1.17 46.07
C ILE A 194 -29.93 0.04 46.12
N ASP A 195 -29.59 1.14 45.46
CA ASP A 195 -30.43 2.36 45.36
C ASP A 195 -30.98 2.59 43.95
N CYS A 196 -30.43 1.90 42.94
CA CYS A 196 -30.97 1.90 41.58
C CYS A 196 -30.70 0.58 40.84
N VAL A 197 -31.52 0.31 39.83
CA VAL A 197 -31.29 -0.71 38.81
C VAL A 197 -30.93 -0.02 37.49
N LEU A 198 -29.85 -0.48 36.87
CA LEU A 198 -29.38 -0.05 35.57
C LEU A 198 -29.83 -1.10 34.54
N VAL A 199 -30.60 -0.68 33.56
CA VAL A 199 -31.20 -1.57 32.56
C VAL A 199 -30.54 -1.25 31.24
N PHE A 200 -29.64 -2.13 30.81
CA PHE A 200 -28.94 -2.02 29.55
C PHE A 200 -29.74 -2.73 28.48
N THR A 201 -30.13 -2.01 27.45
CA THR A 201 -30.81 -2.52 26.26
C THR A 201 -30.03 -2.14 25.01
N TRP A 202 -30.51 -2.53 23.84
CA TRP A 202 -29.97 -2.03 22.57
C TRP A 202 -31.08 -1.66 21.60
N ARG A 203 -30.72 -0.85 20.60
CA ARG A 203 -31.58 -0.49 19.46
C ARG A 203 -30.78 -0.58 18.16
N TYR A 204 -31.48 -0.77 17.04
CA TYR A 204 -30.83 -0.71 15.73
C TYR A 204 -30.36 0.70 15.39
N ALA A 205 -29.28 0.78 14.62
CA ALA A 205 -28.89 1.99 13.92
C ALA A 205 -29.92 2.35 12.84
N GLU A 206 -30.09 3.65 12.56
CA GLU A 206 -30.94 4.13 11.46
C GLU A 206 -30.29 3.96 10.08
N GLY A 207 -28.98 3.66 10.07
CA GLY A 207 -28.20 3.50 8.85
C GLY A 207 -27.90 4.82 8.13
N ARG A 208 -27.07 4.75 7.10
CA ARG A 208 -26.73 5.89 6.25
C ARG A 208 -27.85 6.13 5.25
N ARG A 209 -28.60 7.22 5.40
CA ARG A 209 -29.75 7.54 4.52
C ARG A 209 -30.76 6.36 4.43
N GLY A 210 -30.96 5.65 5.54
CA GLY A 210 -31.83 4.47 5.62
C GLY A 210 -31.21 3.15 5.14
N ARG A 211 -29.94 3.15 4.72
CA ARG A 211 -29.20 1.92 4.39
C ARG A 211 -28.45 1.41 5.60
N LEU A 212 -28.77 0.18 6.00
CA LEU A 212 -28.16 -0.47 7.16
C LEU A 212 -26.80 -1.06 6.79
N LEU A 213 -25.88 -1.03 7.75
CA LEU A 213 -24.62 -1.77 7.71
C LEU A 213 -24.75 -3.04 8.54
N VAL A 214 -24.08 -4.10 8.11
CA VAL A 214 -23.92 -5.34 8.89
C VAL A 214 -23.28 -5.02 10.25
N ASP A 215 -23.86 -5.55 11.32
CA ASP A 215 -23.26 -5.51 12.65
C ASP A 215 -22.06 -6.46 12.73
N GLY A 216 -20.87 -5.94 12.46
CA GLY A 216 -19.63 -6.71 12.52
C GLY A 216 -19.17 -7.09 13.92
N ALA A 217 -19.83 -6.61 14.99
CA ALA A 217 -19.60 -7.05 16.36
C ALA A 217 -20.58 -8.15 16.82
N SER A 218 -21.45 -8.64 15.92
CA SER A 218 -22.37 -9.76 16.17
C SER A 218 -22.14 -10.92 15.21
N ARG A 219 -21.99 -12.12 15.75
CA ARG A 219 -21.61 -13.32 14.98
C ARG A 219 -22.66 -13.74 13.94
N ASP A 220 -23.93 -13.71 14.30
CA ASP A 220 -25.05 -14.07 13.43
C ASP A 220 -25.15 -13.15 12.20
N ALA A 221 -24.90 -11.85 12.38
CA ALA A 221 -24.87 -10.87 11.30
C ALA A 221 -23.70 -11.12 10.34
N VAL A 222 -22.51 -11.44 10.86
CA VAL A 222 -21.35 -11.79 10.03
C VAL A 222 -21.55 -13.11 9.29
N GLU A 223 -22.12 -14.13 9.93
CA GLU A 223 -22.46 -15.40 9.27
C GLU A 223 -23.44 -15.17 8.11
N TRP A 224 -24.47 -14.34 8.32
CA TRP A 224 -25.37 -13.94 7.24
C TRP A 224 -24.63 -13.22 6.10
N TYR A 225 -23.71 -12.30 6.41
CA TYR A 225 -22.93 -11.57 5.40
C TYR A 225 -22.08 -12.52 4.55
N LEU A 226 -21.37 -13.46 5.18
CA LEU A 226 -20.58 -14.48 4.48
C LEU A 226 -21.45 -15.37 3.59
N GLN A 227 -22.61 -15.81 4.07
CA GLN A 227 -23.53 -16.63 3.27
C GLN A 227 -24.19 -15.86 2.12
N THR A 228 -24.35 -14.54 2.27
CA THR A 228 -25.03 -13.70 1.28
C THR A 228 -24.09 -13.19 0.20
N VAL A 229 -22.86 -12.83 0.57
CA VAL A 229 -21.90 -12.20 -0.35
C VAL A 229 -20.80 -13.16 -0.76
N TYR A 230 -20.17 -13.88 0.17
CA TYR A 230 -18.98 -14.67 -0.13
C TYR A 230 -19.33 -16.04 -0.72
N GLN A 231 -20.25 -16.77 -0.09
CA GLN A 231 -20.65 -18.12 -0.50
C GLN A 231 -21.11 -18.22 -1.97
N PRO A 232 -21.94 -17.30 -2.50
CA PRO A 232 -22.37 -17.40 -3.89
C PRO A 232 -21.23 -17.31 -4.91
N HIS A 233 -20.19 -16.49 -4.66
CA HIS A 233 -19.03 -16.44 -5.56
C HIS A 233 -18.27 -17.78 -5.55
N TYR A 234 -18.11 -18.41 -4.39
CA TYR A 234 -17.50 -19.73 -4.29
C TYR A 234 -18.32 -20.79 -5.01
N ASP A 235 -19.64 -20.82 -4.83
CA ASP A 235 -20.51 -21.81 -5.47
C ASP A 235 -20.41 -21.76 -7.01
N HIS A 236 -20.22 -20.57 -7.58
CA HIS A 236 -20.03 -20.39 -9.03
C HIS A 236 -18.60 -20.69 -9.52
N PHE A 237 -17.56 -20.39 -8.72
CA PHE A 237 -16.17 -20.37 -9.21
C PHE A 237 -15.17 -21.17 -8.37
N LYS A 238 -15.62 -22.09 -7.51
CA LYS A 238 -14.77 -22.88 -6.59
C LYS A 238 -13.53 -23.51 -7.21
N ASP A 239 -13.58 -23.90 -8.49
CA ASP A 239 -12.47 -24.57 -9.17
C ASP A 239 -11.29 -23.64 -9.45
N ASP A 240 -11.50 -22.32 -9.37
CA ASP A 240 -10.52 -21.27 -9.65
C ASP A 240 -10.02 -20.53 -8.39
N PHE A 241 -10.64 -20.80 -7.23
CA PHE A 241 -10.21 -20.26 -5.94
C PHE A 241 -8.81 -20.78 -5.56
N GLY A 242 -7.94 -19.86 -5.15
CA GLY A 242 -6.53 -20.12 -4.85
C GLY A 242 -5.65 -20.34 -6.08
N LYS A 243 -6.23 -20.26 -7.28
CA LYS A 243 -5.54 -20.31 -8.58
C LYS A 243 -5.57 -18.91 -9.18
N THR A 244 -6.53 -18.65 -10.06
CA THR A 244 -6.74 -17.37 -10.72
C THR A 244 -7.49 -16.39 -9.83
N ILE A 245 -8.48 -16.85 -9.05
CA ILE A 245 -9.11 -16.01 -8.01
C ILE A 245 -8.22 -16.06 -6.77
N ARG A 246 -7.68 -14.90 -6.39
CA ARG A 246 -6.79 -14.78 -5.22
C ARG A 246 -7.53 -14.45 -3.95
N GLY A 247 -8.68 -13.80 -4.06
CA GLY A 247 -9.37 -13.28 -2.90
C GLY A 247 -10.40 -12.22 -3.16
N TYR A 248 -10.70 -11.52 -2.07
CA TYR A 248 -11.68 -10.44 -2.03
C TYR A 248 -10.99 -9.11 -1.71
N PHE A 249 -11.61 -8.04 -2.16
CA PHE A 249 -11.31 -6.66 -1.84
C PHE A 249 -12.52 -6.05 -1.11
N TYR A 250 -12.31 -5.53 0.11
CA TYR A 250 -13.29 -4.70 0.82
C TYR A 250 -12.90 -3.21 0.74
N ASP A 251 -13.90 -2.33 0.63
CA ASP A 251 -13.73 -0.89 0.39
C ASP A 251 -14.40 -0.04 1.48
N GLU A 252 -13.60 0.78 2.16
CA GLU A 252 -14.01 1.74 3.21
C GLU A 252 -15.13 1.26 4.16
N PRO A 253 -15.10 0.03 4.71
CA PRO A 253 -16.14 -0.42 5.63
C PRO A 253 -16.21 0.49 6.87
N GLU A 254 -17.36 0.51 7.54
CA GLU A 254 -17.57 1.36 8.71
C GLU A 254 -18.09 0.57 9.90
N THR A 255 -17.67 0.98 11.10
CA THR A 255 -18.09 0.36 12.37
C THR A 255 -19.21 1.13 13.04
N ILE A 256 -20.31 1.41 12.32
CA ILE A 256 -21.47 2.07 12.92
C ILE A 256 -22.02 1.20 14.06
N GLY A 257 -22.29 1.81 15.20
CA GLY A 257 -22.81 1.13 16.39
C GLY A 257 -21.81 1.15 17.54
N ASP A 258 -22.31 0.89 18.74
CA ASP A 258 -21.48 0.76 19.94
C ASP A 258 -21.81 -0.46 20.78
N TRP A 259 -22.47 -1.44 20.16
CA TRP A 259 -22.87 -2.70 20.77
C TRP A 259 -22.83 -3.84 19.74
N GLY A 260 -22.48 -5.03 20.21
CA GLY A 260 -22.60 -6.29 19.49
C GLY A 260 -22.57 -7.46 20.45
N THR A 261 -23.05 -8.62 20.02
CA THR A 261 -23.18 -9.81 20.88
C THR A 261 -21.84 -10.34 21.39
N GLU A 262 -20.74 -10.04 20.71
CA GLU A 262 -19.40 -10.51 21.06
C GLU A 262 -18.66 -9.58 22.05
N VAL A 263 -19.18 -8.38 22.37
CA VAL A 263 -18.49 -7.41 23.28
C VAL A 263 -18.30 -7.94 24.71
N ILE A 264 -19.36 -8.46 25.35
CA ILE A 264 -19.26 -9.05 26.70
C ILE A 264 -18.38 -10.31 26.70
N PRO A 265 -18.51 -11.24 25.73
CA PRO A 265 -17.56 -12.34 25.57
C PRO A 265 -16.10 -11.89 25.52
N GLU A 266 -15.76 -10.85 24.73
CA GLU A 266 -14.38 -10.34 24.66
C GLU A 266 -13.90 -9.75 25.99
N LEU A 267 -14.74 -8.99 26.70
CA LEU A 267 -14.42 -8.49 28.05
C LEU A 267 -14.12 -9.65 29.01
N LYS A 268 -14.95 -10.68 29.01
CA LYS A 268 -14.80 -11.86 29.88
C LYS A 268 -13.53 -12.66 29.54
N ALA A 269 -13.24 -12.85 28.25
CA ALA A 269 -12.05 -13.57 27.79
C ALA A 269 -10.75 -12.91 28.27
N ARG A 270 -10.77 -11.57 28.41
CA ARG A 270 -9.65 -10.77 28.92
C ARG A 270 -9.65 -10.59 30.43
N GLY A 271 -10.56 -11.24 31.15
CA GLY A 271 -10.67 -11.15 32.61
C GLY A 271 -11.18 -9.80 33.12
N ILE A 272 -11.83 -9.00 32.28
CA ILE A 272 -12.35 -7.68 32.63
C ILE A 272 -13.75 -7.80 33.23
N ASP A 273 -14.03 -7.04 34.29
CA ASP A 273 -15.39 -6.93 34.82
C ASP A 273 -16.30 -6.16 33.85
N TRP A 274 -17.03 -6.92 33.03
CA TRP A 274 -17.94 -6.39 32.01
C TRP A 274 -19.00 -5.44 32.57
N ARG A 275 -19.40 -5.60 33.84
CA ARG A 275 -20.40 -4.73 34.48
C ARG A 275 -19.87 -3.32 34.64
N ARG A 276 -18.62 -3.19 35.13
CA ARG A 276 -17.95 -1.90 35.24
C ARG A 276 -17.67 -1.29 33.87
N ALA A 277 -17.31 -2.09 32.87
CA ALA A 277 -17.10 -1.63 31.50
C ALA A 277 -18.38 -1.03 30.87
N LEU A 278 -19.53 -1.69 30.99
CA LEU A 278 -20.81 -1.15 30.50
C LEU A 278 -21.17 0.18 31.18
N VAL A 279 -20.98 0.25 32.49
CA VAL A 279 -21.24 1.48 33.27
C VAL A 279 -20.26 2.59 32.88
N ALA A 280 -18.98 2.29 32.70
CA ALA A 280 -17.99 3.27 32.27
C ALA A 280 -18.25 3.78 30.83
N TRP A 281 -18.87 2.97 29.98
CA TRP A 281 -19.22 3.34 28.60
C TRP A 281 -20.45 4.25 28.54
N LYS A 282 -21.55 3.90 29.22
CA LYS A 282 -22.83 4.62 29.09
C LYS A 282 -23.15 5.59 30.22
N LEU A 283 -22.51 5.42 31.36
CA LEU A 283 -22.68 6.25 32.55
C LEU A 283 -21.29 6.70 33.01
N LYS A 284 -21.16 6.96 34.32
CA LYS A 284 -19.91 7.36 34.95
C LYS A 284 -19.68 6.54 36.21
N LEU A 285 -18.50 5.95 36.33
CA LEU A 285 -18.00 5.37 37.58
C LEU A 285 -17.57 6.49 38.55
N ALA A 286 -17.81 6.27 39.84
CA ALA A 286 -17.51 7.25 40.89
C ALA A 286 -16.00 7.43 41.14
N ASP A 287 -15.20 6.41 40.83
CA ASP A 287 -13.75 6.46 40.87
C ASP A 287 -13.22 6.86 39.47
N PRO A 288 -12.51 8.00 39.35
CA PRO A 288 -11.93 8.44 38.07
C PRO A 288 -10.91 7.47 37.47
N GLU A 289 -10.15 6.73 38.28
CA GLU A 289 -9.17 5.76 37.80
C GLU A 289 -9.88 4.52 37.23
N GLU A 290 -10.92 4.02 37.92
CA GLU A 290 -11.78 2.97 37.36
C GLU A 290 -12.49 3.47 36.09
N GLN A 291 -12.97 4.72 36.06
CA GLN A 291 -13.63 5.28 34.87
C GLN A 291 -12.71 5.27 33.64
N ALA A 292 -11.46 5.74 33.77
CA ALA A 292 -10.51 5.75 32.66
C ALA A 292 -10.19 4.32 32.19
N ALA A 293 -9.85 3.42 33.13
CA ALA A 293 -9.50 2.05 32.81
C ALA A 293 -10.66 1.29 32.16
N TYR A 294 -11.85 1.29 32.75
CA TYR A 294 -12.98 0.52 32.23
C TYR A 294 -13.60 1.12 30.97
N ASN A 295 -13.52 2.44 30.75
CA ASN A 295 -13.93 3.03 29.47
C ASN A 295 -12.99 2.59 28.34
N TYR A 296 -11.67 2.60 28.58
CA TYR A 296 -10.69 2.03 27.65
C TYR A 296 -10.99 0.56 27.35
N GLN A 297 -11.23 -0.26 28.38
CA GLN A 297 -11.48 -1.69 28.19
C GLN A 297 -12.75 -1.97 27.39
N TYR A 298 -13.81 -1.18 27.55
CA TYR A 298 -15.00 -1.31 26.71
C TYR A 298 -14.70 -1.01 25.24
N ARG A 299 -14.02 0.11 24.96
CA ARG A 299 -13.67 0.52 23.60
C ARG A 299 -12.77 -0.51 22.91
N TYR A 300 -11.75 -1.00 23.62
CA TYR A 300 -10.91 -2.10 23.13
C TYR A 300 -11.76 -3.33 22.82
N ALA A 301 -12.66 -3.75 23.71
CA ALA A 301 -13.47 -4.93 23.49
C ALA A 301 -14.45 -4.77 22.32
N LEU A 302 -14.98 -3.57 22.09
CA LEU A 302 -15.80 -3.26 20.93
C LEU A 302 -15.00 -3.38 19.62
N ALA A 303 -13.83 -2.74 19.55
CA ALA A 303 -12.96 -2.84 18.38
C ALA A 303 -12.45 -4.28 18.15
N GLU A 304 -12.09 -5.01 19.20
CA GLU A 304 -11.74 -6.43 19.11
C GLU A 304 -12.90 -7.28 18.60
N ALA A 305 -14.13 -7.02 19.07
CA ALA A 305 -15.32 -7.73 18.62
C ALA A 305 -15.57 -7.48 17.13
N TRP A 306 -15.47 -6.24 16.65
CA TRP A 306 -15.55 -5.91 15.22
C TRP A 306 -14.44 -6.61 14.42
N GLY A 307 -13.18 -6.45 14.81
CA GLY A 307 -12.03 -7.02 14.11
C GLY A 307 -12.10 -8.54 14.02
N LYS A 308 -12.27 -9.22 15.16
CA LYS A 308 -12.23 -10.68 15.27
C LYS A 308 -13.43 -11.39 14.67
N THR A 309 -14.60 -10.77 14.77
CA THR A 309 -15.86 -11.36 14.31
C THR A 309 -16.02 -11.12 12.82
N LEU A 310 -16.02 -9.87 12.34
CA LEU A 310 -16.17 -9.56 10.92
C LEU A 310 -14.94 -9.98 10.11
N TYR A 311 -13.79 -9.31 10.28
CA TYR A 311 -12.60 -9.55 9.46
C TYR A 311 -11.93 -10.87 9.80
N GLY A 312 -11.87 -11.24 11.07
CA GLY A 312 -11.45 -12.57 11.46
C GLY A 312 -12.38 -13.65 10.90
N GLY A 313 -13.68 -13.38 10.79
CA GLY A 313 -14.64 -14.26 10.12
C GLY A 313 -14.38 -14.39 8.62
N ILE A 314 -14.23 -13.26 7.93
CA ILE A 314 -13.91 -13.17 6.50
C ILE A 314 -12.60 -13.89 6.19
N SER A 315 -11.50 -13.56 6.87
CA SER A 315 -10.20 -14.21 6.61
C SER A 315 -10.21 -15.70 6.97
N ARG A 316 -10.91 -16.14 8.01
CA ARG A 316 -11.09 -17.58 8.28
C ARG A 316 -11.86 -18.27 7.17
N TRP A 317 -12.94 -17.66 6.68
CA TRP A 317 -13.71 -18.19 5.56
C TRP A 317 -12.86 -18.24 4.28
N CYS A 318 -12.13 -17.16 3.96
CA CYS A 318 -11.27 -17.09 2.77
C CYS A 318 -10.18 -18.18 2.81
N ARG A 319 -9.46 -18.31 3.92
CA ARG A 319 -8.39 -19.32 4.08
C ARG A 319 -8.92 -20.74 3.98
N ALA A 320 -10.13 -21.02 4.48
CA ALA A 320 -10.79 -22.32 4.32
C ALA A 320 -11.09 -22.67 2.85
N HIS A 321 -11.13 -21.67 1.97
CA HIS A 321 -11.34 -21.80 0.52
C HIS A 321 -10.07 -21.47 -0.30
N ASN A 322 -8.89 -21.47 0.33
CA ASN A 322 -7.58 -21.22 -0.29
C ASN A 322 -7.40 -19.83 -0.94
N VAL A 323 -8.16 -18.84 -0.47
CA VAL A 323 -8.05 -17.44 -0.90
C VAL A 323 -7.78 -16.53 0.30
N ILE A 324 -7.50 -15.25 0.06
CA ILE A 324 -7.27 -14.25 1.11
C ILE A 324 -8.22 -13.06 0.98
N SER A 325 -8.27 -12.19 1.99
CA SER A 325 -9.07 -10.97 1.99
C SER A 325 -8.17 -9.77 2.24
N ILE A 326 -8.19 -8.85 1.29
CA ILE A 326 -7.49 -7.57 1.32
C ILE A 326 -8.50 -6.43 1.25
N GLY A 327 -8.08 -5.22 1.56
CA GLY A 327 -8.90 -4.02 1.48
C GLY A 327 -8.33 -2.93 2.38
N HIS A 328 -8.98 -1.79 2.41
CA HIS A 328 -8.63 -0.68 3.31
C HIS A 328 -9.87 -0.13 4.01
N TRP A 329 -9.65 0.84 4.88
CA TRP A 329 -10.71 1.52 5.63
C TRP A 329 -10.80 2.97 5.18
N LEU A 330 -11.52 3.79 5.94
CA LEU A 330 -11.43 5.24 5.87
C LEU A 330 -10.42 5.71 6.93
N GLU A 331 -9.16 5.89 6.58
CA GLU A 331 -8.10 6.24 7.55
C GLU A 331 -7.70 7.71 7.55
N HIS A 332 -7.78 8.38 6.41
CA HIS A 332 -7.25 9.73 6.26
C HIS A 332 -7.96 10.73 7.17
N ARG A 333 -7.30 11.86 7.47
CA ARG A 333 -7.78 12.87 8.43
C ARG A 333 -8.07 12.31 9.83
N HIS A 334 -7.23 11.38 10.28
CA HIS A 334 -7.36 10.66 11.55
C HIS A 334 -8.63 9.79 11.67
N GLU A 335 -9.33 9.49 10.57
CA GLU A 335 -10.50 8.61 10.59
C GLU A 335 -10.13 7.16 11.01
N TYR A 336 -8.85 6.79 10.93
CA TYR A 336 -8.33 5.53 11.51
C TYR A 336 -8.49 5.45 13.04
N LEU A 337 -8.70 6.58 13.72
CA LEU A 337 -9.06 6.68 15.14
C LEU A 337 -10.55 6.97 15.34
N HIS A 338 -11.38 7.08 14.31
CA HIS A 338 -12.77 7.48 14.50
C HIS A 338 -13.64 6.29 15.01
N PRO A 339 -14.39 6.44 16.12
CA PRO A 339 -15.15 5.35 16.73
C PRO A 339 -16.21 4.67 15.84
N LEU A 340 -16.81 5.43 14.93
CA LEU A 340 -17.87 4.92 14.03
C LEU A 340 -17.38 4.56 12.62
N LYS A 341 -16.11 4.78 12.32
CA LYS A 341 -15.49 4.42 11.03
C LYS A 341 -14.58 3.23 11.24
N CYS A 342 -13.61 3.36 12.13
CA CYS A 342 -12.55 2.39 12.37
C CYS A 342 -12.53 1.89 13.83
N ALA A 343 -13.69 1.79 14.48
CA ALA A 343 -13.88 1.38 15.87
C ALA A 343 -13.00 2.10 16.91
N GLY A 344 -12.39 3.23 16.55
CA GLY A 344 -11.44 3.94 17.38
C GLY A 344 -9.99 3.49 17.27
N ASP A 345 -9.72 2.38 16.59
CA ASP A 345 -8.40 1.77 16.42
C ASP A 345 -8.38 0.85 15.18
N MET A 346 -7.97 1.40 14.04
CA MET A 346 -7.91 0.64 12.78
C MET A 346 -6.89 -0.51 12.83
N MET A 347 -5.78 -0.37 13.57
CA MET A 347 -4.77 -1.43 13.65
C MET A 347 -5.34 -2.68 14.32
N GLN A 348 -6.23 -2.51 15.30
CA GLN A 348 -6.94 -3.62 15.95
C GLN A 348 -7.90 -4.36 14.99
N LEU A 349 -8.49 -3.64 14.03
CA LEU A 349 -9.37 -4.22 13.01
C LEU A 349 -8.56 -4.96 11.95
N GLN A 350 -7.57 -4.29 11.35
CA GLN A 350 -6.72 -4.88 10.32
C GLN A 350 -5.70 -5.91 10.86
N LYS A 351 -5.61 -6.10 12.18
CA LYS A 351 -4.95 -7.28 12.79
C LYS A 351 -5.39 -8.59 12.14
N TYR A 352 -6.66 -8.68 11.74
CA TYR A 352 -7.29 -9.89 11.23
C TYR A 352 -7.22 -10.09 9.72
N THR A 353 -6.90 -9.04 8.96
CA THR A 353 -6.85 -9.05 7.48
C THR A 353 -5.57 -9.69 6.95
N ASP A 354 -5.45 -9.92 5.64
CA ASP A 354 -4.27 -10.59 5.08
C ASP A 354 -3.14 -9.62 4.66
N MET A 355 -3.42 -8.31 4.53
CA MET A 355 -2.44 -7.24 4.31
C MET A 355 -2.80 -6.01 5.16
N GLY A 356 -1.81 -5.20 5.52
CA GLY A 356 -2.09 -3.79 5.87
C GLY A 356 -2.51 -3.04 4.62
N GLY A 357 -3.60 -2.29 4.70
CA GLY A 357 -4.22 -1.62 3.55
C GLY A 357 -4.65 -0.20 3.84
N ILE A 358 -4.38 0.68 2.87
CA ILE A 358 -4.76 2.09 2.86
C ILE A 358 -5.33 2.54 1.50
N ASP A 359 -5.87 3.73 1.46
CA ASP A 359 -6.43 4.48 0.37
C ASP A 359 -5.60 5.74 0.10
N ALA A 360 -5.49 6.11 -1.17
CA ALA A 360 -4.81 7.29 -1.65
C ALA A 360 -5.65 7.90 -2.77
N VAL A 361 -6.60 8.75 -2.38
CA VAL A 361 -7.67 9.27 -3.22
C VAL A 361 -7.77 10.80 -3.17
N PHE A 362 -8.56 11.39 -4.06
CA PHE A 362 -8.75 12.84 -4.19
C PHE A 362 -7.40 13.60 -4.21
N LYS A 363 -7.27 14.67 -3.42
CA LYS A 363 -6.05 15.48 -3.30
C LYS A 363 -5.41 15.32 -1.92
N GLN A 364 -5.51 14.13 -1.34
CA GLN A 364 -4.95 13.80 -0.02
C GLN A 364 -3.46 14.11 0.08
N PHE A 365 -2.69 13.80 -0.97
CA PHE A 365 -1.26 14.09 -1.03
C PHE A 365 -0.97 15.20 -2.03
N VAL A 366 -0.48 16.33 -1.52
CA VAL A 366 -0.06 17.47 -2.33
C VAL A 366 1.46 17.50 -2.38
N PRO A 367 2.10 17.32 -3.55
CA PRO A 367 3.55 17.35 -3.63
C PRO A 367 4.15 18.63 -3.03
N GLY A 368 5.20 18.47 -2.23
CA GLY A 368 5.85 19.58 -1.51
C GLY A 368 5.11 20.04 -0.25
N GLN A 369 4.04 19.35 0.18
CA GLN A 369 3.34 19.61 1.43
C GLN A 369 3.26 18.34 2.28
N LYS A 370 3.44 18.50 3.60
CA LYS A 370 3.24 17.43 4.59
C LYS A 370 2.05 17.83 5.44
N ASP A 371 0.88 17.31 5.10
CA ASP A 371 -0.33 17.46 5.93
C ASP A 371 -0.34 16.33 6.96
N ASP A 372 -0.14 16.66 8.24
CA ASP A 372 -0.14 15.69 9.34
C ASP A 372 -1.41 14.85 9.41
N SER A 373 -2.51 15.28 8.78
CA SER A 373 -3.77 14.53 8.77
C SER A 373 -3.77 13.34 7.81
N THR A 374 -2.85 13.27 6.84
CA THR A 374 -2.84 12.22 5.79
C THR A 374 -1.44 11.77 5.35
N TYR A 375 -0.42 12.62 5.47
CA TYR A 375 0.93 12.38 4.93
C TYR A 375 1.56 11.06 5.41
N GLN A 376 1.28 10.66 6.66
CA GLN A 376 1.84 9.45 7.29
C GLN A 376 0.91 8.23 7.23
N THR A 377 -0.24 8.26 6.54
CA THR A 377 -1.07 7.05 6.37
C THR A 377 -0.34 5.88 5.68
N PRO A 378 0.63 6.07 4.76
CA PRO A 378 1.41 4.96 4.22
C PRO A 378 2.17 4.20 5.31
N LYS A 379 2.61 4.89 6.37
CA LYS A 379 3.29 4.29 7.51
C LYS A 379 2.34 3.50 8.39
N LEU A 380 1.09 3.94 8.55
CA LEU A 380 0.04 3.17 9.22
C LEU A 380 -0.17 1.80 8.53
N GLY A 381 -0.27 1.80 7.20
CA GLY A 381 -0.42 0.57 6.41
C GLY A 381 0.73 -0.42 6.61
N SER A 382 1.98 0.04 6.43
CA SER A 382 3.15 -0.84 6.56
C SER A 382 3.38 -1.31 8.00
N SER A 383 3.10 -0.46 8.99
CA SER A 383 3.19 -0.83 10.40
C SER A 383 2.21 -1.94 10.77
N ILE A 384 0.98 -1.94 10.23
CA ILE A 384 0.02 -3.05 10.40
C ILE A 384 0.62 -4.36 9.86
N THR A 385 1.24 -4.29 8.68
CA THR A 385 1.89 -5.44 8.04
C THR A 385 3.01 -6.02 8.90
N HIS A 386 3.94 -5.17 9.36
CA HIS A 386 5.08 -5.58 10.17
C HIS A 386 4.65 -6.05 11.57
N ALA A 387 3.80 -5.29 12.27
CA ALA A 387 3.37 -5.58 13.63
C ALA A 387 2.68 -6.95 13.74
N TYR A 388 1.84 -7.29 12.76
CA TYR A 388 1.10 -8.55 12.75
C TYR A 388 1.73 -9.65 11.90
N GLY A 389 2.86 -9.38 11.23
CA GLY A 389 3.63 -10.37 10.45
C GLY A 389 2.81 -10.92 9.30
N LYS A 390 2.23 -10.02 8.50
CA LYS A 390 1.46 -10.41 7.31
C LYS A 390 2.38 -11.10 6.29
N GLN A 391 1.78 -11.92 5.44
CA GLN A 391 2.52 -12.77 4.52
C GLN A 391 3.31 -11.93 3.50
N ASP A 392 4.54 -12.38 3.20
CA ASP A 392 5.46 -11.81 2.20
C ASP A 392 5.79 -10.32 2.39
N ASP A 393 5.44 -9.80 3.58
CA ASP A 393 5.54 -8.39 3.94
C ASP A 393 4.81 -7.48 2.94
N LEU A 394 3.59 -7.87 2.55
CA LEU A 394 2.76 -7.14 1.61
C LEU A 394 1.86 -6.12 2.29
N THR A 395 1.99 -4.88 1.85
CA THR A 395 1.15 -3.76 2.24
C THR A 395 0.55 -3.14 0.99
N MET A 396 -0.78 -3.02 0.96
CA MET A 396 -1.51 -2.56 -0.20
C MET A 396 -1.96 -1.10 -0.10
N VAL A 397 -2.11 -0.47 -1.26
CA VAL A 397 -2.76 0.84 -1.40
C VAL A 397 -3.71 0.85 -2.60
N GLU A 398 -4.96 1.25 -2.39
CA GLU A 398 -5.79 1.79 -3.48
C GLU A 398 -5.28 3.19 -3.81
N ILE A 399 -4.78 3.41 -5.03
CA ILE A 399 -4.07 4.66 -5.37
C ILE A 399 -4.65 5.35 -6.60
N PHE A 400 -4.70 6.68 -6.53
CA PHE A 400 -5.28 7.58 -7.54
C PHE A 400 -6.80 7.57 -7.64
N GLY A 401 -7.49 7.04 -6.62
CA GLY A 401 -8.95 7.07 -6.57
C GLY A 401 -9.49 8.49 -6.62
N ALA A 402 -10.59 8.69 -7.34
CA ALA A 402 -11.28 9.97 -7.48
C ALA A 402 -10.38 11.18 -7.87
N ARG A 403 -9.22 10.95 -8.50
CA ARG A 403 -8.29 12.02 -8.88
C ARG A 403 -8.71 12.78 -10.15
N GLY A 404 -9.51 12.15 -11.00
CA GLY A 404 -9.87 12.70 -12.30
C GLY A 404 -8.69 12.82 -13.28
N GLN A 405 -8.94 13.38 -14.47
CA GLN A 405 -7.97 13.37 -15.56
C GLN A 405 -6.83 14.43 -15.43
N ASP A 406 -6.86 15.29 -14.40
CA ASP A 406 -5.81 16.28 -14.13
C ASP A 406 -4.54 15.66 -13.51
N LEU A 407 -4.60 14.39 -13.09
CA LEU A 407 -3.46 13.61 -12.59
C LEU A 407 -2.33 13.53 -13.61
N THR A 408 -1.13 13.91 -13.17
CA THR A 408 0.08 13.89 -14.00
C THR A 408 1.03 12.74 -13.62
N TYR A 409 1.85 12.27 -14.55
CA TYR A 409 2.85 11.23 -14.25
C TYR A 409 3.90 11.63 -13.20
N PRO A 410 4.39 12.89 -13.16
CA PRO A 410 5.23 13.36 -12.06
C PRO A 410 4.54 13.24 -10.69
N GLU A 411 3.25 13.58 -10.59
CA GLU A 411 2.47 13.37 -9.36
C GLU A 411 2.30 11.89 -9.04
N MET A 412 1.99 11.05 -10.04
CA MET A 412 1.90 9.60 -9.85
C MET A 412 3.21 9.01 -9.32
N LYS A 413 4.35 9.46 -9.86
CA LYS A 413 5.69 9.05 -9.39
C LYS A 413 5.92 9.51 -7.96
N TRP A 414 5.64 10.77 -7.63
CA TRP A 414 5.81 11.30 -6.28
C TRP A 414 4.98 10.53 -5.25
N TRP A 415 3.70 10.28 -5.55
CA TRP A 415 2.82 9.49 -4.67
C TRP A 415 3.36 8.07 -4.49
N THR A 416 3.78 7.42 -5.58
CA THR A 416 4.32 6.05 -5.53
C THR A 416 5.60 5.96 -4.73
N ASP A 417 6.48 6.96 -4.82
CA ASP A 417 7.71 7.02 -4.01
C ASP A 417 7.42 7.22 -2.53
N LEU A 418 6.41 8.03 -2.19
CA LEU A 418 5.93 8.18 -0.82
C LEU A 418 5.41 6.85 -0.25
N MET A 419 4.64 6.12 -1.04
CA MET A 419 4.14 4.79 -0.66
C MET A 419 5.30 3.82 -0.41
N HIS A 420 6.20 3.66 -1.40
CA HIS A 420 7.30 2.71 -1.31
C HIS A 420 8.28 3.03 -0.18
N VAL A 421 8.66 4.29 0.02
CA VAL A 421 9.62 4.64 1.08
C VAL A 421 9.02 4.50 2.48
N ALA A 422 7.69 4.53 2.60
CA ALA A 422 7.01 4.23 3.86
C ALA A 422 6.79 2.73 4.09
N GLY A 423 7.01 1.86 3.08
CA GLY A 423 6.91 0.40 3.17
C GLY A 423 5.74 -0.22 2.40
N VAL A 424 4.94 0.55 1.67
CA VAL A 424 3.86 0.04 0.80
C VAL A 424 4.46 -0.58 -0.46
N ASN A 425 3.99 -1.76 -0.86
CA ASN A 425 4.58 -2.52 -1.96
C ASN A 425 3.58 -3.35 -2.79
N PHE A 426 2.28 -3.15 -2.60
CA PHE A 426 1.23 -3.68 -3.47
C PHE A 426 0.32 -2.52 -3.92
N HIS A 427 0.26 -2.22 -5.21
CA HIS A 427 -0.46 -1.05 -5.72
C HIS A 427 -1.71 -1.43 -6.48
N ILE A 428 -2.80 -0.74 -6.19
CA ILE A 428 -4.09 -0.89 -6.88
C ILE A 428 -4.46 0.44 -7.54
N PRO A 429 -3.99 0.70 -8.78
CA PRO A 429 -4.29 1.95 -9.47
C PRO A 429 -5.76 2.04 -9.85
N HIS A 430 -6.40 3.13 -9.47
CA HIS A 430 -7.76 3.46 -9.89
C HIS A 430 -7.68 4.32 -11.16
N SER A 431 -8.26 3.95 -12.32
CA SER A 431 -8.90 2.66 -12.65
C SER A 431 -8.86 2.35 -14.15
N PHE A 432 -9.25 1.12 -14.53
CA PHE A 432 -9.59 0.75 -15.91
C PHE A 432 -11.10 0.59 -16.03
N ASN A 433 -11.69 1.46 -16.85
CA ASN A 433 -13.14 1.53 -17.01
C ASN A 433 -13.57 1.23 -18.46
N PRO A 434 -14.13 0.04 -18.73
CA PRO A 434 -14.70 -0.35 -20.03
C PRO A 434 -15.75 0.61 -20.61
N ARG A 435 -16.45 1.39 -19.75
CA ARG A 435 -17.48 2.39 -20.10
C ARG A 435 -16.90 3.76 -20.46
N SER A 436 -15.61 4.00 -20.20
CA SER A 436 -14.92 5.24 -20.55
C SER A 436 -15.09 5.61 -22.03
N PRO A 437 -15.25 6.90 -22.39
CA PRO A 437 -15.31 8.11 -21.54
C PRO A 437 -16.71 8.46 -21.03
N TYR A 438 -17.72 7.62 -21.24
CA TYR A 438 -19.13 7.99 -21.03
C TYR A 438 -19.63 7.78 -19.59
N ASP A 439 -18.73 7.37 -18.71
CA ASP A 439 -19.00 7.30 -17.28
C ASP A 439 -18.88 8.70 -16.64
N ARG A 440 -19.79 9.00 -15.72
CA ARG A 440 -19.90 10.30 -15.03
C ARG A 440 -19.28 10.28 -13.64
N ASP A 441 -18.79 9.13 -13.17
CA ASP A 441 -17.94 9.10 -11.98
C ASP A 441 -16.58 9.78 -12.28
N CYS A 442 -15.69 9.83 -11.30
CA CYS A 442 -14.46 10.63 -11.32
C CYS A 442 -13.12 9.86 -11.29
N PRO A 443 -12.96 8.68 -11.94
CA PRO A 443 -11.65 8.04 -12.05
C PRO A 443 -10.72 8.86 -12.95
N PRO A 444 -9.39 8.76 -12.79
CA PRO A 444 -8.50 8.97 -13.92
C PRO A 444 -8.68 7.79 -14.90
N TYR A 445 -8.91 8.09 -16.17
CA TYR A 445 -9.02 7.10 -17.23
C TYR A 445 -7.65 6.85 -17.85
N PHE A 446 -6.92 5.82 -17.39
CA PHE A 446 -5.57 5.55 -17.89
C PHE A 446 -5.49 5.17 -19.37
N TYR A 447 -6.51 4.45 -19.87
CA TYR A 447 -6.61 4.09 -21.29
C TYR A 447 -7.61 4.99 -22.05
N ASN A 448 -8.70 5.38 -21.39
CA ASN A 448 -9.77 6.21 -21.93
C ASN A 448 -10.30 5.76 -23.31
N GLY A 449 -10.55 4.46 -23.50
CA GLY A 449 -11.02 3.92 -24.79
C GLY A 449 -10.04 4.15 -25.96
N GLY A 450 -8.75 4.33 -25.66
CA GLY A 450 -7.71 4.64 -26.65
C GLY A 450 -7.48 6.14 -26.88
N TYR A 451 -8.23 7.02 -26.20
CA TYR A 451 -8.12 8.48 -26.35
C TYR A 451 -7.19 9.15 -25.34
N GLU A 452 -6.59 8.43 -24.40
CA GLU A 452 -5.59 8.99 -23.49
C GLU A 452 -4.21 9.05 -24.17
N PRO A 453 -3.71 10.22 -24.61
CA PRO A 453 -2.44 10.34 -25.32
C PRO A 453 -1.23 9.89 -24.49
N ARG A 454 -1.38 9.84 -23.17
CA ARG A 454 -0.34 9.39 -22.23
C ARG A 454 -0.40 7.88 -21.95
N TRP A 455 -1.27 7.10 -22.59
CA TRP A 455 -1.32 5.64 -22.42
C TRP A 455 0.05 4.94 -22.53
N PRO A 456 0.93 5.30 -23.49
CA PRO A 456 2.26 4.68 -23.56
C PRO A 456 3.12 4.87 -22.30
N LEU A 457 2.88 5.93 -21.52
CA LEU A 457 3.59 6.20 -20.26
C LEU A 457 3.06 5.34 -19.10
N TYR A 458 1.85 4.80 -19.20
CA TYR A 458 1.26 3.98 -18.14
C TYR A 458 2.10 2.72 -17.94
N ARG A 459 2.57 2.12 -19.05
CA ARG A 459 3.45 0.96 -18.99
C ARG A 459 4.77 1.26 -18.29
N VAL A 460 5.35 2.43 -18.53
CA VAL A 460 6.58 2.87 -17.85
C VAL A 460 6.35 2.99 -16.34
N TYR A 461 5.20 3.57 -15.95
CA TYR A 461 4.77 3.64 -14.57
C TYR A 461 4.57 2.25 -13.92
N ALA A 462 3.82 1.36 -14.57
CA ALA A 462 3.51 0.04 -14.01
C ALA A 462 4.76 -0.83 -13.85
N ASP A 463 5.67 -0.82 -14.83
CA ASP A 463 6.94 -1.54 -14.73
C ASP A 463 7.86 -0.94 -13.65
N TYR A 464 7.88 0.39 -13.50
CA TYR A 464 8.58 1.08 -12.42
C TYR A 464 8.09 0.63 -11.03
N THR A 465 6.78 0.69 -10.80
CA THR A 465 6.16 0.26 -9.55
C THR A 465 6.41 -1.23 -9.31
N SER A 466 6.26 -2.08 -10.33
CA SER A 466 6.49 -3.53 -10.19
C SER A 466 7.95 -3.87 -9.80
N ARG A 467 8.95 -3.13 -10.33
CA ARG A 467 10.35 -3.31 -9.92
C ARG A 467 10.56 -2.96 -8.46
N LEU A 468 10.00 -1.84 -8.02
CA LEU A 468 10.11 -1.40 -6.63
C LEU A 468 9.38 -2.33 -5.68
N SER A 469 8.10 -2.64 -5.96
CA SER A 469 7.31 -3.63 -5.25
C SER A 469 8.05 -4.96 -5.10
N PHE A 470 8.64 -5.48 -6.18
CA PHE A 470 9.43 -6.71 -6.14
C PHE A 470 10.68 -6.57 -5.26
N MET A 471 11.48 -5.52 -5.41
CA MET A 471 12.71 -5.33 -4.62
C MET A 471 12.43 -5.04 -3.14
N LEU A 472 11.26 -4.49 -2.82
CA LEU A 472 10.84 -4.05 -1.49
C LEU A 472 9.79 -4.98 -0.86
N SER A 473 9.65 -6.21 -1.35
CA SER A 473 8.83 -7.28 -0.75
C SER A 473 9.66 -8.57 -0.65
N ASP A 474 9.13 -9.59 0.06
CA ASP A 474 9.79 -10.90 0.19
C ASP A 474 11.26 -10.79 0.66
N GLY A 475 11.42 -10.26 1.87
CA GLY A 475 12.70 -9.96 2.49
C GLY A 475 12.49 -9.57 3.95
N ARG A 476 13.48 -8.91 4.53
CA ARG A 476 13.41 -8.41 5.90
C ARG A 476 13.49 -6.89 5.91
N HIS A 477 12.53 -6.23 6.54
CA HIS A 477 12.60 -4.81 6.82
C HIS A 477 13.63 -4.54 7.93
N VAL A 478 14.26 -3.37 7.88
CA VAL A 478 15.28 -2.97 8.86
C VAL A 478 14.89 -1.64 9.48
N CYS A 479 14.28 -1.74 10.66
CA CYS A 479 13.75 -0.59 11.38
C CYS A 479 14.37 -0.41 12.76
N PRO A 480 15.02 0.74 13.04
CA PRO A 480 15.62 0.99 14.35
C PRO A 480 14.64 1.39 15.44
N ILE A 481 13.40 1.82 15.12
CA ILE A 481 12.50 2.49 16.06
C ILE A 481 11.14 1.80 16.14
N ALA A 482 10.76 1.36 17.33
CA ALA A 482 9.38 1.01 17.66
C ALA A 482 8.68 2.24 18.25
N LEU A 483 7.78 2.87 17.49
CA LEU A 483 6.91 3.94 17.97
C LEU A 483 5.60 3.32 18.46
N THR A 484 5.35 3.36 19.75
CA THR A 484 4.15 2.72 20.32
C THR A 484 2.89 3.46 19.85
N TYR A 485 1.96 2.72 19.24
CA TYR A 485 0.70 3.24 18.75
C TYR A 485 -0.32 3.34 19.89
N LEU A 486 -0.92 4.52 20.06
CA LEU A 486 -1.81 4.84 21.18
C LEU A 486 -3.16 4.12 21.14
N GLY A 487 -3.69 3.81 19.95
CA GLY A 487 -4.99 3.18 19.76
C GLY A 487 -6.09 3.82 20.59
N GLN A 488 -6.82 3.00 21.34
CA GLN A 488 -7.96 3.42 22.18
C GLN A 488 -7.61 4.44 23.29
N SER A 489 -6.33 4.63 23.63
CA SER A 489 -5.91 5.67 24.58
C SER A 489 -6.27 7.07 24.10
N TYR A 490 -6.37 7.28 22.78
CA TYR A 490 -6.78 8.55 22.17
C TYR A 490 -8.16 9.04 22.65
N HIS A 491 -9.03 8.12 23.09
CA HIS A 491 -10.44 8.42 23.40
C HIS A 491 -10.75 8.58 24.89
N VAL A 492 -9.76 8.40 25.77
CA VAL A 492 -9.98 8.30 27.22
C VAL A 492 -9.18 9.31 28.04
N GLY A 493 -8.37 10.14 27.40
CA GLY A 493 -7.61 11.23 28.01
C GLY A 493 -6.93 12.10 26.95
N GLU A 494 -6.05 13.01 27.38
CA GLU A 494 -5.25 13.80 26.45
C GLU A 494 -4.31 12.92 25.63
N ALA A 495 -4.16 13.19 24.34
CA ALA A 495 -3.27 12.45 23.46
C ALA A 495 -2.80 13.31 22.27
N ILE A 496 -1.62 12.97 21.73
CA ILE A 496 -1.10 13.48 20.46
C ILE A 496 -0.97 12.30 19.49
N PRO A 497 -1.55 12.38 18.28
CA PRO A 497 -1.36 11.39 17.23
C PRO A 497 0.13 11.18 16.86
N PRO A 498 0.51 10.00 16.32
CA PRO A 498 1.92 9.64 16.06
C PRO A 498 2.57 10.38 14.89
N GLU A 499 1.82 11.09 14.05
CA GLU A 499 2.24 11.63 12.76
C GLU A 499 3.35 12.66 12.90
N THR A 500 3.22 13.61 13.83
CA THR A 500 4.23 14.65 14.05
C THR A 500 5.59 14.06 14.42
N MET A 501 5.62 13.05 15.30
CA MET A 501 6.85 12.33 15.65
C MET A 501 7.36 11.50 14.47
N THR A 502 6.46 10.82 13.75
CA THR A 502 6.81 10.00 12.57
C THR A 502 7.45 10.85 11.48
N THR A 503 6.91 12.03 11.19
CA THR A 503 7.47 13.00 10.24
C THR A 503 8.86 13.46 10.68
N ALA A 504 9.04 13.82 11.95
CA ALA A 504 10.35 14.24 12.45
C ALA A 504 11.42 13.12 12.34
N LEU A 505 11.03 11.85 12.54
CA LEU A 505 11.91 10.69 12.37
C LEU A 505 12.27 10.48 10.90
N GLN A 506 11.27 10.50 10.01
CA GLN A 506 11.46 10.33 8.56
C GLN A 506 12.37 11.43 7.98
N ASP A 507 12.19 12.67 8.41
CA ASP A 507 12.98 13.83 8.02
C ASP A 507 14.45 13.72 8.47
N ALA A 508 14.67 13.01 9.58
CA ALA A 508 15.99 12.65 10.11
C ALA A 508 16.54 11.31 9.56
N LEU A 509 15.92 10.75 8.52
CA LEU A 509 16.31 9.48 7.90
C LEU A 509 16.27 8.27 8.87
N TYR A 510 15.35 8.29 9.83
CA TYR A 510 14.99 7.12 10.61
C TYR A 510 13.68 6.55 10.08
N ASP A 511 13.67 5.22 9.94
CA ASP A 511 12.43 4.49 9.83
C ASP A 511 11.86 4.16 11.22
N CYS A 512 10.54 4.01 11.30
CA CYS A 512 9.84 3.52 12.48
C CYS A 512 8.72 2.57 12.09
N ASP A 513 8.28 1.73 13.01
CA ASP A 513 6.98 1.06 12.94
C ASP A 513 6.08 1.57 14.06
N TRP A 514 4.81 1.76 13.74
CA TRP A 514 3.76 1.97 14.74
C TRP A 514 3.40 0.62 15.38
N ILE A 515 3.67 0.45 16.67
CA ILE A 515 3.51 -0.82 17.38
C ILE A 515 2.33 -0.75 18.35
N PRO A 516 1.23 -1.50 18.11
CA PRO A 516 0.12 -1.61 19.05
C PRO A 516 0.55 -2.14 20.43
N TYR A 517 -0.21 -1.79 21.48
CA TYR A 517 0.14 -2.18 22.85
C TYR A 517 0.21 -3.70 23.07
N ASP A 518 -0.71 -4.47 22.49
CA ASP A 518 -0.71 -5.94 22.63
C ASP A 518 0.52 -6.55 21.94
N VAL A 519 0.90 -6.05 20.77
CA VAL A 519 2.14 -6.45 20.08
C VAL A 519 3.36 -6.12 20.93
N LEU A 520 3.47 -4.91 21.49
CA LEU A 520 4.60 -4.51 22.33
C LEU A 520 4.72 -5.37 23.60
N VAL A 521 3.61 -5.56 24.31
CA VAL A 521 3.61 -6.24 25.61
C VAL A 521 3.80 -7.74 25.42
N ASP A 522 2.99 -8.36 24.56
CA ASP A 522 2.87 -9.82 24.43
C ASP A 522 3.70 -10.39 23.28
N GLY A 523 3.91 -9.63 22.20
CA GLY A 523 4.54 -10.11 20.97
C GLY A 523 6.04 -9.83 20.86
N MET A 524 6.56 -8.78 21.53
CA MET A 524 7.97 -8.40 21.44
C MET A 524 8.80 -8.99 22.58
N GLU A 525 10.03 -9.42 22.30
CA GLU A 525 10.99 -9.89 23.29
C GLU A 525 12.11 -8.87 23.53
N ILE A 526 12.61 -8.77 24.76
CA ILE A 526 13.79 -7.94 25.08
C ILE A 526 15.03 -8.83 24.92
N ASP A 527 15.84 -8.55 23.90
CA ASP A 527 17.14 -9.18 23.65
C ASP A 527 18.27 -8.15 23.83
N GLY A 528 18.78 -8.06 25.06
CA GLY A 528 19.79 -7.08 25.45
C GLY A 528 19.31 -5.65 25.20
N ARG A 529 19.98 -4.93 24.30
CA ARG A 529 19.64 -3.55 23.92
C ARG A 529 18.62 -3.45 22.78
N ARG A 530 17.95 -4.55 22.41
CA ARG A 530 16.98 -4.61 21.32
C ARG A 530 15.63 -5.12 21.78
N LEU A 531 14.57 -4.63 21.14
CA LEU A 531 13.24 -5.24 21.13
C LEU A 531 13.09 -6.04 19.85
N VAL A 532 12.78 -7.33 19.95
CA VAL A 532 12.68 -8.24 18.81
C VAL A 532 11.23 -8.60 18.56
N LEU A 533 10.78 -8.49 17.32
CA LEU A 533 9.46 -8.92 16.85
C LEU A 533 9.63 -9.78 15.59
N ARG A 534 9.58 -11.10 15.72
CA ARG A 534 9.86 -12.03 14.61
C ARG A 534 11.26 -11.76 14.03
N ASN A 535 11.33 -11.23 12.80
CA ASN A 535 12.58 -10.88 12.12
C ASN A 535 12.97 -9.40 12.32
N GLU A 536 12.11 -8.58 12.92
CA GLU A 536 12.39 -7.18 13.23
C GLU A 536 13.16 -7.04 14.53
N ALA A 537 14.05 -6.04 14.58
CA ALA A 537 14.86 -5.76 15.76
C ALA A 537 15.05 -4.24 15.95
N TYR A 538 14.34 -3.68 16.92
CA TYR A 538 14.32 -2.25 17.21
C TYR A 538 15.32 -1.90 18.31
N ARG A 539 16.00 -0.76 18.18
CA ARG A 539 16.97 -0.23 19.14
C ARG A 539 16.39 0.83 20.07
N VAL A 540 15.31 1.49 19.64
CA VAL A 540 14.64 2.56 20.37
C VAL A 540 13.17 2.20 20.55
N LEU A 541 12.65 2.40 21.76
CA LEU A 541 11.23 2.36 22.06
C LEU A 541 10.74 3.78 22.34
N ILE A 542 9.83 4.29 21.51
CA ILE A 542 9.14 5.55 21.77
C ILE A 542 7.76 5.23 22.34
N LEU A 543 7.47 5.75 23.54
CA LEU A 543 6.18 5.65 24.21
C LEU A 543 5.21 6.70 23.66
N PRO A 544 3.89 6.42 23.60
CA PRO A 544 2.95 7.36 23.01
C PRO A 544 2.78 8.58 23.91
N ALA A 545 2.55 9.74 23.30
CA ALA A 545 2.11 10.93 24.02
C ALA A 545 0.62 10.80 24.39
N ALA A 546 0.33 10.13 25.51
CA ALA A 546 -1.04 9.93 26.00
C ALA A 546 -1.13 9.96 27.53
N GLU A 547 -2.21 10.52 28.07
CA GLU A 547 -2.46 10.60 29.51
C GLU A 547 -2.76 9.22 30.12
N VAL A 548 -3.52 8.39 29.39
CA VAL A 548 -3.97 7.07 29.83
C VAL A 548 -3.26 6.01 29.00
N VAL A 549 -2.43 5.18 29.62
CA VAL A 549 -1.66 4.10 28.94
C VAL A 549 -1.80 2.80 29.73
N PRO A 550 -1.85 1.61 29.10
CA PRO A 550 -1.78 0.35 29.84
C PRO A 550 -0.54 0.29 30.72
N TYR A 551 -0.69 -0.17 31.97
CA TYR A 551 0.41 -0.25 32.93
C TYR A 551 1.58 -1.09 32.40
N GLU A 552 1.25 -2.18 31.72
CA GLU A 552 2.17 -3.16 31.17
C GLU A 552 3.11 -2.56 30.11
N VAL A 553 2.66 -1.54 29.37
CA VAL A 553 3.48 -0.82 28.37
C VAL A 553 4.61 -0.06 29.06
N LEU A 554 4.29 0.66 30.14
CA LEU A 554 5.28 1.39 30.94
C LEU A 554 6.22 0.42 31.66
N GLU A 555 5.71 -0.73 32.11
CA GLU A 555 6.54 -1.78 32.71
C GLU A 555 7.50 -2.40 31.69
N LYS A 556 7.03 -2.69 30.46
CA LYS A 556 7.85 -3.16 29.35
C LYS A 556 8.96 -2.17 29.03
N ALA A 557 8.64 -0.88 28.95
CA ALA A 557 9.61 0.18 28.71
C ALA A 557 10.65 0.27 29.83
N ARG A 558 10.25 0.22 31.10
CA ARG A 558 11.19 0.18 32.24
C ARG A 558 12.14 -1.01 32.13
N ARG A 559 11.62 -2.20 31.81
CA ARG A 559 12.44 -3.41 31.63
C ARG A 559 13.40 -3.29 30.45
N PHE A 560 12.97 -2.68 29.34
CA PHE A 560 13.82 -2.45 28.18
C PHE A 560 14.96 -1.48 28.51
N PHE A 561 14.65 -0.37 29.20
CA PHE A 561 15.66 0.54 29.74
C PHE A 561 16.67 -0.22 30.62
N GLU A 562 16.22 -1.02 31.59
CA GLU A 562 17.06 -1.82 32.49
C GLU A 562 17.92 -2.89 31.78
N ALA A 563 17.51 -3.31 30.59
CA ALA A 563 18.29 -4.21 29.75
C ALA A 563 19.39 -3.48 28.93
N GLY A 564 19.37 -2.15 28.93
CA GLY A 564 20.32 -1.29 28.22
C GLY A 564 19.74 -0.61 26.97
N GLY A 565 18.42 -0.69 26.76
CA GLY A 565 17.73 -0.06 25.64
C GLY A 565 17.54 1.45 25.78
N VAL A 566 17.15 2.08 24.67
CA VAL A 566 16.82 3.51 24.60
C VAL A 566 15.31 3.69 24.66
N VAL A 567 14.81 4.42 25.65
CA VAL A 567 13.38 4.71 25.82
C VAL A 567 13.12 6.21 25.70
N VAL A 568 12.22 6.59 24.80
CA VAL A 568 11.83 7.97 24.57
C VAL A 568 10.36 8.15 24.94
N GLY A 569 10.03 9.13 25.76
CA GLY A 569 8.69 9.70 25.83
C GLY A 569 8.70 11.08 25.17
N TYR A 570 7.54 11.63 24.85
CA TYR A 570 7.45 12.96 24.27
C TYR A 570 6.12 13.63 24.62
N GLY A 571 6.09 14.97 24.67
CA GLY A 571 4.88 15.76 24.85
C GLY A 571 4.14 15.47 26.16
N ILE A 572 3.20 14.53 26.13
CA ILE A 572 2.31 14.19 27.24
C ILE A 572 2.91 13.09 28.10
N ARG A 573 3.01 13.35 29.41
CA ARG A 573 3.43 12.36 30.39
C ARG A 573 2.23 11.50 30.82
N PRO A 574 2.34 10.16 30.79
CA PRO A 574 1.29 9.28 31.31
C PRO A 574 1.01 9.53 32.79
N ARG A 575 -0.28 9.58 33.15
CA ARG A 575 -0.79 9.88 34.50
C ARG A 575 -1.75 8.81 35.03
N LEU A 576 -2.51 8.17 34.13
CA LEU A 576 -3.54 7.19 34.46
C LEU A 576 -3.28 5.87 33.75
N SER A 577 -3.82 4.78 34.31
CA SER A 577 -3.69 3.46 33.70
C SER A 577 -4.95 3.06 32.96
N ALA A 578 -4.78 2.47 31.78
CA ALA A 578 -5.84 1.74 31.07
C ALA A 578 -6.10 0.34 31.66
N THR A 579 -5.26 -0.11 32.61
CA THR A 579 -5.30 -1.44 33.22
C THR A 579 -6.09 -1.40 34.53
N PRO A 580 -7.22 -2.13 34.63
CA PRO A 580 -8.00 -2.15 35.87
C PRO A 580 -7.18 -2.57 37.10
N GLY A 581 -7.37 -1.86 38.21
CA GLY A 581 -6.68 -2.12 39.47
C GLY A 581 -5.29 -1.49 39.60
N LYS A 582 -4.82 -0.75 38.59
CA LYS A 582 -3.59 0.04 38.65
C LYS A 582 -3.91 1.50 38.90
N THR A 583 -3.22 2.09 39.87
CA THR A 583 -3.50 3.46 40.32
C THR A 583 -2.63 4.49 39.59
N SER A 584 -3.01 5.77 39.68
CA SER A 584 -2.16 6.89 39.21
C SER A 584 -0.79 6.92 39.90
N GLU A 585 -0.69 6.47 41.16
CA GLU A 585 0.59 6.37 41.86
C GLU A 585 1.48 5.25 41.29
N ASP A 586 0.89 4.14 40.84
CA ASP A 586 1.65 3.07 40.18
C ASP A 586 2.21 3.54 38.83
N VAL A 587 1.42 4.32 38.06
CA VAL A 587 1.88 4.96 36.82
C VAL A 587 2.96 5.99 37.11
N ALA A 588 2.76 6.86 38.09
CA ALA A 588 3.73 7.88 38.49
C ALA A 588 5.07 7.25 38.93
N ARG A 589 5.04 6.10 39.60
CA ARG A 589 6.26 5.35 39.97
C ARG A 589 7.06 4.90 38.75
N LEU A 590 6.39 4.37 37.71
CA LEU A 590 7.05 3.97 36.46
C LEU A 590 7.58 5.19 35.68
N CYS A 591 6.79 6.26 35.57
CA CYS A 591 7.23 7.51 34.94
C CYS A 591 8.45 8.11 35.65
N ARG A 592 8.48 8.12 37.00
CA ARG A 592 9.67 8.55 37.76
C ARG A 592 10.87 7.64 37.57
N ALA A 593 10.65 6.32 37.43
CA ALA A 593 11.72 5.37 37.14
C ALA A 593 12.34 5.57 35.75
N LEU A 594 11.54 5.97 34.76
CA LEU A 594 11.99 6.27 33.40
C LEU A 594 12.61 7.67 33.29
N TRP A 595 11.92 8.71 33.76
CA TRP A 595 12.28 10.11 33.45
C TRP A 595 12.54 10.99 34.68
N GLY A 596 12.31 10.49 35.89
CA GLY A 596 12.35 11.33 37.10
C GLY A 596 11.33 12.48 37.00
N ASP A 597 11.75 13.67 37.40
CA ASP A 597 10.93 14.90 37.33
C ASP A 597 11.30 15.77 36.10
N ALA A 598 11.86 15.15 35.05
CA ALA A 598 12.28 15.88 33.85
C ALA A 598 11.08 16.50 33.10
N GLU A 599 11.21 17.78 32.79
CA GLU A 599 10.35 18.47 31.82
C GLU A 599 10.77 18.12 30.37
N PRO A 600 9.89 18.29 29.37
CA PRO A 600 10.22 18.07 27.97
C PRO A 600 11.49 18.80 27.53
N GLY A 601 12.47 18.08 26.98
CA GLY A 601 13.75 18.61 26.54
C GLY A 601 14.62 17.56 25.83
N LEU A 602 15.77 17.98 25.30
CA LEU A 602 16.63 17.11 24.48
C LEU A 602 17.68 16.34 25.30
N HIS A 603 17.76 16.59 26.60
CA HIS A 603 18.78 16.00 27.46
C HIS A 603 18.35 14.62 27.98
N VAL A 604 19.33 13.73 28.12
CA VAL A 604 19.12 12.43 28.76
C VAL A 604 18.55 12.61 30.17
N CYS A 605 17.44 11.93 30.47
CA CYS A 605 16.80 11.97 31.78
C CYS A 605 17.49 11.00 32.75
N ARG A 606 17.76 9.77 32.30
CA ARG A 606 18.45 8.74 33.09
C ARG A 606 19.35 7.88 32.23
N THR A 607 20.40 7.36 32.86
CA THR A 607 21.29 6.33 32.32
C THR A 607 21.40 5.16 33.30
N ASN A 608 21.88 4.01 32.82
CA ASN A 608 22.26 2.89 33.68
C ASN A 608 23.56 2.21 33.23
N ASP A 609 24.11 1.34 34.07
CA ASP A 609 25.41 0.68 33.86
C ASP A 609 25.45 -0.24 32.62
N ARG A 610 24.30 -0.61 32.06
CA ARG A 610 24.20 -1.41 30.83
C ARG A 610 24.11 -0.57 29.57
N GLY A 611 24.20 0.75 29.69
CA GLY A 611 24.12 1.71 28.59
C GLY A 611 22.68 2.14 28.25
N GLY A 612 21.69 1.75 29.06
CA GLY A 612 20.32 2.18 28.88
C GLY A 612 20.19 3.67 29.09
N ARG A 613 19.35 4.32 28.27
CA ARG A 613 19.17 5.77 28.22
C ARG A 613 17.67 6.09 28.12
N THR A 614 17.24 7.14 28.80
CA THR A 614 15.87 7.66 28.64
C THR A 614 15.84 9.13 28.25
N TYR A 615 14.82 9.51 27.49
CA TYR A 615 14.57 10.89 27.06
C TYR A 615 13.09 11.23 27.22
N PHE A 616 12.79 12.49 27.51
CA PHE A 616 11.43 13.01 27.49
C PHE A 616 11.41 14.27 26.61
N LEU A 617 11.07 14.11 25.33
CA LEU A 617 11.22 15.13 24.31
C LEU A 617 10.01 16.11 24.26
N PRO A 618 10.17 17.30 23.68
CA PRO A 618 9.03 18.13 23.28
C PRO A 618 8.10 17.39 22.31
N ALA A 619 6.84 17.85 22.20
CA ALA A 619 5.87 17.26 21.26
C ALA A 619 6.29 17.40 19.79
N GLU A 620 6.95 18.53 19.47
CA GLU A 620 7.50 18.84 18.15
C GLU A 620 9.01 18.96 18.26
N ILE A 621 9.73 18.25 17.39
CA ILE A 621 11.20 18.28 17.31
C ILE A 621 11.64 18.33 15.85
N THR A 622 12.78 18.97 15.58
CA THR A 622 13.34 19.05 14.23
C THR A 622 14.21 17.84 13.90
N SER A 623 14.47 17.59 12.62
CA SER A 623 15.38 16.52 12.16
C SER A 623 16.77 16.63 12.81
N ALA A 624 17.31 17.85 12.95
CA ALA A 624 18.57 18.10 13.64
C ALA A 624 18.53 17.72 15.14
N GLN A 625 17.40 17.93 15.81
CA GLN A 625 17.22 17.54 17.22
C GLN A 625 17.09 16.02 17.37
N VAL A 626 16.41 15.35 16.42
CA VAL A 626 16.38 13.88 16.37
C VAL A 626 17.79 13.32 16.22
N HIS A 627 18.62 13.86 15.32
CA HIS A 627 20.02 13.44 15.19
C HIS A 627 20.85 13.70 16.46
N ALA A 628 20.66 14.85 17.12
CA ALA A 628 21.36 15.15 18.36
C ALA A 628 21.04 14.14 19.47
N VAL A 629 19.77 13.72 19.58
CA VAL A 629 19.32 12.76 20.58
C VAL A 629 19.73 11.34 20.21
N LEU A 630 19.38 10.88 19.00
CA LEU A 630 19.52 9.47 18.62
C LEU A 630 20.94 9.13 18.14
N ALA A 631 21.48 9.88 17.19
CA ALA A 631 22.79 9.57 16.61
C ALA A 631 23.94 9.98 17.55
N GLN A 632 23.94 11.23 18.01
CA GLN A 632 25.09 11.80 18.73
C GLN A 632 25.15 11.36 20.19
N ASP A 633 23.99 11.32 20.87
CA ASP A 633 23.94 11.00 22.30
C ASP A 633 23.60 9.52 22.55
N ALA A 634 22.57 8.96 21.90
CA ALA A 634 22.16 7.57 22.10
C ALA A 634 22.93 6.53 21.26
N ASP A 635 23.82 6.96 20.36
CA ASP A 635 24.63 6.09 19.48
C ASP A 635 23.78 5.17 18.58
N VAL A 636 22.61 5.66 18.14
CA VAL A 636 21.73 5.00 17.18
C VAL A 636 21.82 5.80 15.87
N PRO A 637 22.58 5.36 14.86
CA PRO A 637 22.69 6.10 13.62
C PRO A 637 21.38 6.04 12.80
N PRO A 638 21.15 7.03 11.92
CA PRO A 638 20.08 6.97 10.93
C PRO A 638 20.27 5.81 9.95
N VAL A 639 19.23 5.48 9.19
CA VAL A 639 19.27 4.42 8.17
C VAL A 639 20.37 4.71 7.12
N LEU A 640 20.50 5.98 6.71
CA LEU A 640 21.66 6.50 5.99
C LEU A 640 22.15 7.78 6.65
N GLU A 641 23.46 7.87 6.89
CA GLU A 641 24.08 9.08 7.42
C GLU A 641 24.43 10.05 6.29
N VAL A 642 24.03 11.32 6.44
CA VAL A 642 24.34 12.39 5.47
C VAL A 642 25.62 13.09 5.91
N LEU A 643 26.73 12.81 5.22
CA LEU A 643 28.02 13.44 5.46
C LEU A 643 28.12 14.82 4.77
N GLN A 644 27.44 14.99 3.64
CA GLN A 644 27.35 16.24 2.90
C GLN A 644 26.05 16.28 2.07
N GLY A 645 25.49 17.48 1.90
CA GLY A 645 24.25 17.73 1.14
C GLY A 645 23.14 18.25 2.05
N ASN A 646 22.11 18.87 1.46
CA ASN A 646 20.95 19.35 2.20
C ASN A 646 19.71 18.56 1.80
N THR A 647 19.21 17.73 2.71
CA THR A 647 18.00 16.91 2.49
C THR A 647 16.75 17.77 2.32
N ARG A 648 16.76 18.99 2.90
CA ARG A 648 15.59 19.89 3.03
C ARG A 648 14.39 19.17 3.65
N ASP A 649 14.65 18.15 4.46
CA ASP A 649 13.65 17.24 5.02
C ASP A 649 12.80 16.54 3.93
N TRP A 650 13.31 16.35 2.70
CA TRP A 650 12.61 15.69 1.58
C TRP A 650 13.38 14.52 0.97
N LEU A 651 14.53 14.16 1.54
CA LEU A 651 15.22 12.91 1.22
C LEU A 651 14.71 11.85 2.19
N HIS A 652 14.14 10.76 1.69
CA HIS A 652 13.68 9.65 2.52
C HIS A 652 14.36 8.36 2.11
N VAL A 653 14.45 7.43 3.07
CA VAL A 653 15.10 6.14 2.86
C VAL A 653 14.31 5.01 3.52
N LEU A 654 14.24 3.87 2.84
CA LEU A 654 13.80 2.59 3.38
C LEU A 654 14.94 1.58 3.25
N HIS A 655 15.18 0.77 4.28
CA HIS A 655 16.19 -0.29 4.26
C HIS A 655 15.55 -1.67 4.38
N ARG A 656 15.87 -2.52 3.41
CA ARG A 656 15.46 -3.92 3.32
C ARG A 656 16.70 -4.81 3.20
N VAL A 657 16.58 -6.05 3.63
CA VAL A 657 17.50 -7.14 3.27
C VAL A 657 16.75 -8.13 2.40
N LYS A 658 17.18 -8.28 1.14
CA LYS A 658 16.59 -9.21 0.16
C LYS A 658 17.67 -10.13 -0.39
N GLU A 659 17.42 -11.44 -0.33
CA GLU A 659 18.40 -12.46 -0.75
C GLU A 659 19.81 -12.25 -0.16
N ASN A 660 19.88 -11.89 1.14
CA ASN A 660 21.11 -11.55 1.89
C ASN A 660 21.86 -10.30 1.38
N ARG A 661 21.19 -9.40 0.65
CA ARG A 661 21.75 -8.12 0.21
C ARG A 661 21.03 -6.98 0.91
N ASP A 662 21.78 -6.02 1.41
CA ASP A 662 21.21 -4.75 1.85
C ASP A 662 20.73 -3.93 0.65
N VAL A 663 19.48 -3.49 0.70
CA VAL A 663 18.79 -2.72 -0.33
C VAL A 663 18.26 -1.45 0.32
N PHE A 664 18.79 -0.30 -0.10
CA PHE A 664 18.31 1.01 0.34
C PHE A 664 17.51 1.65 -0.78
N PHE A 665 16.22 1.88 -0.58
CA PHE A 665 15.44 2.72 -1.47
C PHE A 665 15.57 4.18 -1.04
N VAL A 666 16.22 5.00 -1.86
CA VAL A 666 16.48 6.42 -1.59
C VAL A 666 15.59 7.24 -2.50
N ALA A 667 14.70 8.04 -1.94
CA ALA A 667 13.73 8.84 -2.67
C ALA A 667 13.89 10.33 -2.35
N ASN A 668 14.19 11.14 -3.37
CA ASN A 668 14.13 12.59 -3.27
C ASN A 668 12.71 13.07 -3.59
N GLN A 669 11.92 13.27 -2.55
CA GLN A 669 10.53 13.77 -2.63
C GLN A 669 10.44 15.29 -2.77
N LEU A 670 11.55 15.99 -3.00
CA LEU A 670 11.49 17.39 -3.38
C LEU A 670 10.69 17.51 -4.69
N TRP A 671 9.65 18.34 -4.69
CA TRP A 671 8.77 18.54 -5.86
C TRP A 671 9.45 19.37 -6.95
N GLU A 672 10.12 20.47 -6.56
CA GLU A 672 10.80 21.40 -7.45
C GLU A 672 12.12 21.88 -6.81
N GLY A 673 13.12 22.17 -7.64
CA GLY A 673 14.42 22.67 -7.17
C GLY A 673 15.59 22.18 -8.03
N PRO A 674 16.83 22.58 -7.70
CA PRO A 674 18.01 22.04 -8.36
C PRO A 674 18.27 20.59 -7.90
N ALA A 675 18.99 19.82 -8.72
CA ALA A 675 19.56 18.56 -8.26
C ALA A 675 20.55 18.81 -7.12
N GLU A 676 20.53 17.94 -6.11
CA GLU A 676 21.41 18.00 -4.94
C GLU A 676 22.39 16.83 -4.97
N THR A 677 23.63 17.06 -4.52
CA THR A 677 24.61 15.98 -4.38
C THR A 677 24.79 15.64 -2.91
N PHE A 678 24.52 14.38 -2.58
CA PHE A 678 24.65 13.85 -1.25
C PHE A 678 25.89 12.97 -1.16
N ARG A 679 26.71 13.17 -0.14
CA ARG A 679 27.68 12.17 0.30
C ARG A 679 27.04 11.42 1.47
N LEU A 680 26.79 10.14 1.27
CA LEU A 680 26.04 9.30 2.18
C LEU A 680 26.94 8.20 2.73
N ARG A 681 26.62 7.72 3.93
CA ARG A 681 27.22 6.52 4.52
C ARG A 681 26.12 5.54 4.91
N ALA A 682 26.28 4.30 4.47
CA ALA A 682 25.51 3.17 4.96
C ALA A 682 26.37 2.41 5.97
N HIS A 683 25.79 2.06 7.13
CA HIS A 683 26.46 1.26 8.17
C HIS A 683 26.49 -0.24 7.84
N VAL A 684 26.79 -0.55 6.57
CA VAL A 684 26.93 -1.90 6.03
C VAL A 684 28.20 -1.96 5.17
N HIS A 685 28.78 -3.15 5.06
CA HIS A 685 29.94 -3.41 4.23
C HIS A 685 29.53 -4.09 2.92
N GLY A 686 30.31 -3.88 1.87
CA GLY A 686 30.06 -4.47 0.55
C GLY A 686 30.35 -3.49 -0.58
N VAL A 687 30.01 -3.90 -1.80
CA VAL A 687 30.13 -3.06 -2.99
C VAL A 687 28.74 -2.50 -3.33
N PRO A 688 28.52 -1.18 -3.25
CA PRO A 688 27.24 -0.58 -3.60
C PRO A 688 27.07 -0.50 -5.14
N GLU A 689 25.91 -0.92 -5.60
CA GLU A 689 25.43 -0.72 -6.97
C GLU A 689 24.20 0.19 -6.95
N LEU A 690 24.08 1.07 -7.96
CA LEU A 690 22.90 1.89 -8.16
C LEU A 690 22.00 1.24 -9.20
N TRP A 691 20.78 0.92 -8.78
CA TRP A 691 19.74 0.33 -9.61
C TRP A 691 18.64 1.39 -9.80
N ASP A 692 18.45 1.84 -11.04
CA ASP A 692 17.45 2.84 -11.42
C ASP A 692 16.18 2.13 -11.94
N PRO A 693 15.10 2.07 -11.13
CA PRO A 693 13.87 1.36 -11.50
C PRO A 693 13.11 2.01 -12.66
N LEU A 694 13.31 3.31 -12.91
CA LEU A 694 12.62 4.05 -13.97
C LEU A 694 13.32 3.86 -15.31
N ARG A 695 14.65 3.93 -15.32
CA ARG A 695 15.49 3.73 -16.52
C ARG A 695 15.76 2.27 -16.83
N ASN A 696 15.51 1.36 -15.88
CA ASN A 696 15.87 -0.04 -15.97
C ASN A 696 17.39 -0.25 -16.13
N GLU A 697 18.18 0.47 -15.32
CA GLU A 697 19.64 0.45 -15.40
C GLU A 697 20.26 -0.01 -14.09
N ILE A 698 21.38 -0.73 -14.19
CA ILE A 698 22.21 -1.14 -13.07
C ILE A 698 23.64 -0.66 -13.36
N CYS A 699 24.20 0.15 -12.46
CA CYS A 699 25.53 0.70 -12.62
C CYS A 699 26.35 0.64 -11.32
N SER A 700 27.67 0.66 -11.46
CA SER A 700 28.58 0.82 -10.32
C SER A 700 28.84 2.29 -10.03
N ILE A 701 28.83 2.66 -8.76
CA ILE A 701 29.12 4.02 -8.29
C ILE A 701 30.47 4.10 -7.57
N PRO A 702 31.14 5.26 -7.52
CA PRO A 702 32.31 5.45 -6.67
C PRO A 702 31.96 5.30 -5.19
N PHE A 703 32.79 4.56 -4.45
CA PHE A 703 32.61 4.35 -3.02
C PHE A 703 33.93 4.19 -2.28
N THR A 704 33.91 4.40 -0.97
CA THR A 704 35.01 4.10 -0.04
C THR A 704 34.47 3.33 1.15
N THR A 705 35.17 2.29 1.57
CA THR A 705 34.79 1.49 2.74
C THR A 705 35.74 1.78 3.90
N SER A 706 35.19 1.89 5.11
CA SER A 706 35.90 2.02 6.38
C SER A 706 35.29 1.07 7.43
N ASP A 707 35.80 1.12 8.66
CA ASP A 707 35.22 0.38 9.79
C ASP A 707 33.81 0.91 10.17
N GLU A 708 33.47 2.14 9.79
CA GLU A 708 32.17 2.78 10.08
C GLU A 708 31.08 2.39 9.05
N GLY A 709 31.48 1.84 7.90
CA GLY A 709 30.58 1.42 6.83
C GLY A 709 31.10 1.78 5.44
N THR A 710 30.18 1.93 4.48
CA THR A 710 30.49 2.28 3.10
C THR A 710 29.95 3.66 2.75
N GLU A 711 30.82 4.52 2.24
CA GLU A 711 30.48 5.87 1.79
C GLU A 711 30.40 5.94 0.26
N PHE A 712 29.43 6.67 -0.26
CA PHE A 712 29.22 6.88 -1.69
C PHE A 712 28.53 8.23 -1.94
N SER A 713 28.54 8.68 -3.19
CA SER A 713 27.90 9.93 -3.59
C SER A 713 26.74 9.69 -4.54
N LEU A 714 25.60 10.34 -4.29
CA LEU A 714 24.43 10.34 -5.16
C LEU A 714 24.08 11.78 -5.55
N ARG A 715 23.87 12.01 -6.84
CA ARG A 715 23.27 13.26 -7.32
C ARG A 715 21.83 12.97 -7.72
N LEU A 716 20.86 13.55 -7.01
CA LEU A 716 19.44 13.30 -7.25
C LEU A 716 18.74 14.59 -7.69
N HIS A 717 18.02 14.52 -8.80
CA HIS A 717 17.05 15.54 -9.19
C HIS A 717 15.81 15.47 -8.29
N PRO A 718 15.01 16.56 -8.19
CA PRO A 718 13.64 16.46 -7.65
C PRO A 718 12.88 15.29 -8.29
N LEU A 719 12.06 14.60 -7.51
CA LEU A 719 11.30 13.41 -7.93
C LEU A 719 12.14 12.18 -8.29
N GLN A 720 13.46 12.19 -8.10
CA GLN A 720 14.27 11.05 -8.43
C GLN A 720 14.39 10.08 -7.25
N SER A 721 14.32 8.79 -7.55
CA SER A 721 14.51 7.72 -6.58
C SER A 721 15.30 6.57 -7.20
N VAL A 722 16.09 5.89 -6.37
CA VAL A 722 17.01 4.82 -6.78
C VAL A 722 17.09 3.76 -5.69
N LEU A 723 17.52 2.55 -6.05
CA LEU A 723 17.91 1.52 -5.11
C LEU A 723 19.44 1.47 -5.03
N ILE A 724 19.99 1.43 -3.81
CA ILE A 724 21.40 1.12 -3.56
C ILE A 724 21.47 -0.31 -3.03
N VAL A 725 22.01 -1.21 -3.85
CA VAL A 725 22.07 -2.65 -3.56
C VAL A 725 23.50 -3.03 -3.25
N PHE A 726 23.74 -3.59 -2.06
CA PHE A 726 25.07 -4.03 -1.63
C PHE A 726 25.31 -5.48 -2.03
N ARG A 727 26.40 -5.72 -2.75
CA ARG A 727 26.85 -7.07 -3.13
C ARG A 727 28.14 -7.44 -2.41
N ASP A 728 28.38 -8.74 -2.34
CA ASP A 728 29.69 -9.28 -1.98
C ASP A 728 30.76 -8.84 -2.98
N ALA A 729 31.99 -8.63 -2.50
CA ALA A 729 33.08 -8.05 -3.30
C ALA A 729 33.59 -8.95 -4.46
N ALA A 730 33.10 -10.19 -4.58
CA ALA A 730 33.50 -11.15 -5.60
C ALA A 730 32.51 -11.15 -6.78
N GLY A 731 32.90 -10.57 -7.93
CA GLY A 731 32.13 -10.67 -9.18
C GLY A 731 32.44 -9.57 -10.20
N ARG A 732 32.01 -9.76 -11.44
CA ARG A 732 32.10 -8.73 -12.49
C ARG A 732 31.17 -7.56 -12.17
N ARG A 733 31.75 -6.36 -12.06
CA ARG A 733 31.00 -5.12 -11.81
C ARG A 733 30.21 -4.66 -13.05
N PRO A 734 29.00 -4.13 -12.87
CA PRO A 734 28.28 -3.41 -13.91
C PRO A 734 29.10 -2.26 -14.51
N ARG A 735 28.64 -1.73 -15.65
CA ARG A 735 29.29 -0.58 -16.29
C ARG A 735 29.39 0.57 -15.29
N TRP A 736 30.59 1.13 -15.19
CA TRP A 736 30.84 2.36 -14.46
C TRP A 736 30.34 3.56 -15.27
N VAL A 737 29.67 4.50 -14.60
CA VAL A 737 29.19 5.74 -15.20
C VAL A 737 29.57 6.90 -14.29
N ASP A 738 30.21 7.93 -14.86
CA ASP A 738 30.68 9.14 -14.15
C ASP A 738 29.51 9.96 -13.56
N ASP A 739 28.42 10.09 -14.33
CA ASP A 739 27.14 10.63 -13.89
C ASP A 739 26.05 9.63 -14.33
N PRO A 740 25.74 8.59 -13.54
CA PRO A 740 24.75 7.58 -13.89
C PRO A 740 23.34 8.15 -14.04
N ILE A 741 23.13 9.39 -13.62
CA ILE A 741 21.84 10.07 -13.53
C ILE A 741 21.72 11.25 -14.51
N GLY A 742 22.85 11.69 -15.07
CA GLY A 742 22.93 12.84 -15.96
C GLY A 742 21.91 12.76 -17.08
N MET A 743 20.92 13.66 -17.04
CA MET A 743 20.01 13.82 -18.16
C MET A 743 20.81 14.17 -19.41
N GLY A 744 20.58 13.44 -20.51
CA GLY A 744 20.86 13.97 -21.84
C GLY A 744 20.12 15.30 -22.06
N GLU A 745 20.48 16.05 -23.10
CA GLU A 745 19.91 17.38 -23.38
C GLU A 745 18.40 17.45 -23.14
N GLU A 746 17.95 18.46 -22.37
CA GLU A 746 16.54 18.78 -22.22
C GLU A 746 15.91 19.04 -23.60
N LEU A 747 15.04 18.13 -24.04
CA LEU A 747 14.15 18.41 -25.15
C LEU A 747 13.08 19.38 -24.67
N GLY A 748 13.26 20.66 -24.95
CA GLY A 748 12.29 21.70 -24.63
C GLY A 748 10.93 21.42 -25.29
N VAL A 749 9.97 20.92 -24.51
CA VAL A 749 8.60 20.73 -24.97
C VAL A 749 7.88 22.07 -24.89
N VAL A 750 7.82 22.80 -26.00
CA VAL A 750 7.02 24.02 -26.11
C VAL A 750 5.55 23.62 -26.23
N ARG A 751 4.78 23.75 -25.12
CA ARG A 751 3.31 23.77 -25.19
C ARG A 751 2.89 25.02 -25.95
N LYS A 752 2.47 24.86 -27.21
CA LYS A 752 1.72 25.92 -27.92
C LYS A 752 0.35 26.03 -27.26
N GLU A 753 -0.06 27.24 -26.85
CA GLU A 753 -1.44 27.49 -26.42
C GLU A 753 -2.39 26.99 -27.53
N PRO A 754 -3.45 26.22 -27.18
CA PRO A 754 -4.49 25.93 -28.15
C PRO A 754 -5.13 27.25 -28.61
N PRO A 755 -5.55 27.37 -29.87
CA PRO A 755 -6.26 28.56 -30.36
C PRO A 755 -7.43 28.88 -29.43
N ARG A 756 -7.61 30.16 -29.06
CA ARG A 756 -8.63 30.62 -28.09
C ARG A 756 -10.09 30.35 -28.53
N ASP A 757 -10.30 29.88 -29.75
CA ASP A 757 -11.61 29.71 -30.38
C ASP A 757 -11.99 28.23 -30.63
N VAL A 758 -11.56 27.30 -29.78
CA VAL A 758 -12.09 25.92 -29.84
C VAL A 758 -13.48 25.90 -29.19
N VAL A 759 -14.51 26.16 -30.00
CA VAL A 759 -15.89 25.79 -29.67
C VAL A 759 -15.96 24.26 -29.66
N ILE A 760 -16.19 23.65 -28.49
CA ILE A 760 -16.48 22.22 -28.39
C ILE A 760 -17.89 22.00 -28.94
N PRO A 761 -18.09 21.33 -30.09
CA PRO A 761 -19.43 21.03 -30.57
C PRO A 761 -19.99 19.88 -29.73
N HIS A 762 -21.17 20.08 -29.14
CA HIS A 762 -22.04 18.95 -28.81
C HIS A 762 -22.45 18.25 -30.11
N GLU A 763 -22.46 16.92 -30.07
CA GLU A 763 -22.50 15.96 -31.20
C GLU A 763 -21.15 15.73 -31.89
N VAL A 764 -20.53 14.59 -31.59
CA VAL A 764 -19.39 14.05 -32.33
C VAL A 764 -19.91 12.99 -33.31
N PRO A 765 -20.01 13.27 -34.63
CA PRO A 765 -19.81 12.23 -35.63
C PRO A 765 -18.33 11.82 -35.60
N LEU A 766 -18.05 10.52 -35.66
CA LEU A 766 -16.69 9.97 -35.75
C LEU A 766 -15.85 10.75 -36.79
N PRO A 767 -14.76 11.44 -36.40
CA PRO A 767 -13.88 12.06 -37.35
C PRO A 767 -13.00 11.00 -38.01
N LYS A 768 -12.90 11.14 -39.33
CA LYS A 768 -11.97 10.45 -40.22
C LYS A 768 -10.54 10.53 -39.68
N SER A 769 -9.78 9.47 -39.94
CA SER A 769 -8.35 9.34 -39.69
C SER A 769 -7.58 10.60 -40.08
N ASP A 770 -6.88 11.19 -39.12
CA ASP A 770 -5.78 12.13 -39.40
C ASP A 770 -4.48 11.49 -38.90
N THR A 771 -3.81 10.86 -39.85
CA THR A 771 -2.55 10.14 -39.72
C THR A 771 -1.37 11.12 -39.60
N ARG A 772 -0.75 11.23 -38.42
CA ARG A 772 0.61 11.77 -38.30
C ARG A 772 1.55 10.76 -37.69
N LEU A 773 1.97 9.81 -38.53
CA LEU A 773 3.05 8.86 -38.23
C LEU A 773 4.36 9.21 -38.97
N LEU A 774 4.34 10.13 -39.93
CA LEU A 774 5.52 10.45 -40.73
C LEU A 774 6.34 11.61 -40.10
N PRO A 775 7.68 11.51 -40.03
CA PRO A 775 8.55 12.63 -39.67
C PRO A 775 8.29 13.86 -40.55
N GLU A 776 8.52 15.05 -40.00
CA GLU A 776 8.33 16.33 -40.69
C GLU A 776 9.14 16.35 -42.01
N GLY A 777 8.48 16.65 -43.13
CA GLY A 777 9.07 16.64 -44.48
C GLY A 777 8.91 15.35 -45.29
N CYS A 778 8.28 14.30 -44.75
CA CYS A 778 7.92 13.08 -45.49
C CYS A 778 6.48 13.15 -46.02
N SER A 779 6.26 12.70 -47.25
CA SER A 779 4.94 12.65 -47.89
C SER A 779 4.63 11.23 -48.37
N TRP A 780 3.36 10.83 -48.32
CA TRP A 780 2.89 9.63 -49.01
C TRP A 780 3.15 9.73 -50.51
N VAL A 781 3.69 8.65 -51.09
CA VAL A 781 3.97 8.53 -52.52
C VAL A 781 3.02 7.52 -53.13
N TRP A 782 2.32 7.91 -54.19
CA TRP A 782 1.32 7.09 -54.88
C TRP A 782 1.85 6.60 -56.23
N ALA A 783 1.23 5.54 -56.78
CA ALA A 783 1.52 5.08 -58.13
C ALA A 783 1.26 6.22 -59.16
N ALA A 784 2.07 6.27 -60.21
CA ALA A 784 2.09 7.40 -61.15
C ALA A 784 0.71 7.63 -61.80
N GLY A 785 0.15 8.83 -61.60
CA GLY A 785 -1.12 9.25 -62.19
C GLY A 785 -2.37 9.02 -61.32
N GLU A 786 -2.23 8.49 -60.10
CA GLU A 786 -3.38 8.20 -59.21
C GLU A 786 -3.31 9.01 -57.90
N SER A 787 -4.48 9.42 -57.39
CA SER A 787 -4.61 10.05 -56.06
C SER A 787 -4.86 8.99 -54.98
N ALA A 788 -4.62 9.34 -53.71
CA ALA A 788 -4.78 8.47 -52.53
C ALA A 788 -6.08 7.63 -52.52
N MET A 789 -7.18 8.15 -53.09
CA MET A 789 -8.49 7.50 -53.09
C MET A 789 -8.79 6.66 -54.34
N LYS A 790 -7.83 6.43 -55.23
CA LYS A 790 -8.06 5.71 -56.50
C LYS A 790 -7.11 4.53 -56.75
N VAL A 791 -6.15 4.29 -55.86
CA VAL A 791 -5.17 3.21 -56.02
C VAL A 791 -5.83 1.85 -55.79
N LYS A 792 -5.77 0.98 -56.80
CA LYS A 792 -6.31 -0.38 -56.69
C LYS A 792 -5.43 -1.25 -55.76
N PRO A 793 -6.03 -2.15 -54.96
CA PRO A 793 -5.30 -3.17 -54.22
C PRO A 793 -4.37 -3.95 -55.14
N GLY A 794 -3.15 -4.23 -54.68
CA GLY A 794 -2.09 -4.85 -55.47
C GLY A 794 -0.69 -4.50 -54.96
N THR A 795 0.32 -5.08 -55.59
CA THR A 795 1.72 -4.81 -55.30
C THR A 795 2.30 -3.79 -56.27
N TRP A 796 2.85 -2.71 -55.73
CA TRP A 796 3.44 -1.60 -56.49
C TRP A 796 4.93 -1.48 -56.16
N ALA A 797 5.74 -1.21 -57.19
CA ALA A 797 7.18 -1.06 -57.02
C ALA A 797 7.59 0.41 -57.20
N PHE A 798 8.20 0.98 -56.17
CA PHE A 798 8.81 2.30 -56.20
C PHE A 798 10.31 2.16 -56.34
N ARG A 799 10.94 3.02 -57.14
CA ARG A 799 12.38 3.04 -57.32
C ARG A 799 12.89 4.46 -57.44
N LYS A 800 13.95 4.79 -56.72
CA LYS A 800 14.69 6.04 -56.86
C LYS A 800 16.18 5.78 -56.91
N THR A 801 16.88 6.59 -57.71
CA THR A 801 18.34 6.56 -57.78
C THR A 801 18.86 7.84 -57.14
N PHE A 802 19.96 7.73 -56.39
CA PHE A 802 20.68 8.87 -55.81
C PHE A 802 22.18 8.60 -55.86
N GLU A 803 22.99 9.64 -55.73
CA GLU A 803 24.46 9.53 -55.74
C GLU A 803 25.02 9.93 -54.38
N LEU A 804 26.02 9.18 -53.92
CA LEU A 804 26.80 9.49 -52.72
C LEU A 804 28.20 9.95 -53.14
N PRO A 805 28.81 10.91 -52.40
CA PRO A 805 30.19 11.30 -52.62
C PRO A 805 31.13 10.11 -52.37
N ASP A 806 32.36 10.22 -52.85
CA ASP A 806 33.40 9.20 -52.66
C ASP A 806 33.93 9.22 -51.21
N ALA A 807 33.14 8.66 -50.29
CA ALA A 807 33.40 8.62 -48.85
C ALA A 807 32.82 7.35 -48.22
N THR A 808 33.37 6.94 -47.07
CA THR A 808 32.85 5.78 -46.30
C THR A 808 31.61 6.21 -45.51
N VAL A 809 30.52 5.45 -45.61
CA VAL A 809 29.28 5.71 -44.87
C VAL A 809 29.39 5.04 -43.49
N GLU A 810 29.55 5.84 -42.43
CA GLU A 810 29.61 5.32 -41.05
C GLU A 810 28.23 4.87 -40.53
N HIS A 811 27.18 5.63 -40.85
CA HIS A 811 25.80 5.33 -40.46
C HIS A 811 24.81 5.76 -41.55
N ALA A 812 23.82 4.91 -41.85
CA ALA A 812 22.71 5.29 -42.70
C ALA A 812 21.42 4.57 -42.27
N THR A 813 20.32 5.32 -42.18
CA THR A 813 19.02 4.76 -41.78
C THR A 813 17.98 5.01 -42.86
N LEU A 814 17.30 3.95 -43.30
CA LEU A 814 16.09 4.03 -44.11
C LEU A 814 14.88 4.10 -43.18
N VAL A 815 14.14 5.21 -43.24
CA VAL A 815 12.88 5.39 -42.54
C VAL A 815 11.75 5.18 -43.53
N VAL A 816 10.90 4.18 -43.29
CA VAL A 816 9.89 3.75 -44.26
C VAL A 816 8.63 3.21 -43.56
N THR A 817 7.48 3.49 -44.15
CA THR A 817 6.21 2.85 -43.86
C THR A 817 5.42 2.68 -45.16
N ALA A 818 4.42 1.81 -45.16
CA ALA A 818 3.54 1.56 -46.28
C ALA A 818 2.17 1.08 -45.78
N ASP A 819 1.12 1.27 -46.59
CA ASP A 819 -0.28 0.95 -46.28
C ASP A 819 -0.44 -0.40 -45.54
N ASN A 820 -0.23 -1.53 -46.20
CA ASN A 820 -0.39 -2.83 -45.52
C ASN A 820 0.92 -3.60 -45.38
N ALA A 821 1.82 -3.57 -46.35
CA ALA A 821 3.14 -4.16 -46.18
C ALA A 821 4.15 -3.55 -47.15
N PHE A 822 5.43 -3.63 -46.81
CA PHE A 822 6.51 -3.36 -47.75
C PHE A 822 7.69 -4.32 -47.62
N GLU A 823 8.46 -4.40 -48.70
CA GLU A 823 9.81 -4.93 -48.72
C GLU A 823 10.77 -3.89 -49.33
N ALA A 824 11.86 -3.60 -48.64
CA ALA A 824 12.83 -2.58 -49.04
C ALA A 824 14.13 -3.20 -49.54
N PHE A 825 14.70 -2.61 -50.58
CA PHE A 825 15.93 -3.03 -51.24
C PHE A 825 16.86 -1.84 -51.49
N ILE A 826 18.15 -2.02 -51.26
CA ILE A 826 19.21 -1.08 -51.65
C ILE A 826 20.19 -1.82 -52.56
N ASN A 827 20.46 -1.26 -53.74
CA ASN A 827 21.37 -1.85 -54.74
C ASN A 827 21.06 -3.32 -55.08
N GLY A 828 19.78 -3.69 -55.06
CA GLY A 828 19.31 -5.06 -55.32
C GLY A 828 19.39 -6.03 -54.12
N LYS A 829 19.91 -5.60 -52.96
CA LYS A 829 19.89 -6.39 -51.71
C LYS A 829 18.70 -6.00 -50.85
N ARG A 830 17.97 -7.00 -50.33
CA ARG A 830 16.86 -6.80 -49.38
C ARG A 830 17.41 -6.30 -48.04
N VAL A 831 16.88 -5.19 -47.54
CA VAL A 831 17.35 -4.55 -46.29
C VAL A 831 16.30 -4.56 -45.16
N GLY A 832 15.05 -4.90 -45.46
CA GLY A 832 14.02 -5.08 -44.44
C GLY A 832 12.61 -5.16 -45.02
N ALA A 833 11.63 -5.34 -44.15
CA ALA A 833 10.22 -5.40 -44.48
C ALA A 833 9.37 -4.86 -43.31
N GLY A 834 8.12 -4.52 -43.60
CA GLY A 834 7.12 -4.12 -42.61
C GLY A 834 5.73 -4.54 -43.06
N ASP A 835 4.80 -4.57 -42.12
CA ASP A 835 3.47 -5.21 -42.26
C ASP A 835 2.30 -4.33 -41.77
N SER A 836 2.55 -3.04 -41.53
CA SER A 836 1.51 -2.11 -41.09
C SER A 836 1.93 -0.65 -41.29
N TRP A 837 1.02 0.17 -41.80
CA TRP A 837 1.20 1.62 -41.91
C TRP A 837 1.32 2.31 -40.54
N GLN A 838 0.74 1.71 -39.49
CA GLN A 838 0.67 2.27 -38.14
C GLN A 838 2.03 2.31 -37.44
N ARG A 839 3.06 1.68 -38.02
CA ARG A 839 4.43 1.67 -37.52
C ARG A 839 5.36 2.25 -38.57
N VAL A 840 6.22 3.19 -38.15
CA VAL A 840 7.35 3.62 -38.97
C VAL A 840 8.57 2.78 -38.66
N TYR A 841 9.11 2.14 -39.69
CA TYR A 841 10.26 1.27 -39.59
C TYR A 841 11.54 2.08 -39.84
N ARG A 842 12.54 1.86 -38.98
CA ARG A 842 13.88 2.43 -39.12
C ARG A 842 14.86 1.28 -39.34
N LEU A 843 15.45 1.22 -40.51
CA LEU A 843 16.35 0.13 -40.93
C LEU A 843 17.75 0.67 -41.11
N SER A 844 18.75 0.10 -40.44
CA SER A 844 20.16 0.42 -40.70
C SER A 844 20.56 -0.15 -42.07
N VAL A 845 21.08 0.70 -42.96
CA VAL A 845 21.34 0.37 -44.37
C VAL A 845 22.76 0.71 -44.83
N GLU A 846 23.64 1.18 -43.94
CA GLU A 846 25.03 1.52 -44.27
C GLU A 846 25.77 0.39 -45.00
N HIS A 847 25.53 -0.86 -44.61
CA HIS A 847 26.14 -2.06 -45.19
C HIS A 847 25.70 -2.35 -46.65
N ALA A 848 24.66 -1.68 -47.15
CA ALA A 848 24.10 -1.90 -48.48
C ALA A 848 24.41 -0.76 -49.48
N LEU A 849 25.02 0.34 -49.02
CA LEU A 849 25.36 1.52 -49.83
C LEU A 849 26.77 1.43 -50.42
N GLN A 850 27.01 2.17 -51.51
CA GLN A 850 28.32 2.26 -52.17
C GLN A 850 28.64 3.70 -52.60
N PRO A 851 29.92 4.10 -52.77
CA PRO A 851 30.28 5.36 -53.40
C PRO A 851 29.66 5.52 -54.79
N GLY A 852 29.26 6.74 -55.16
CA GLY A 852 28.60 7.02 -56.42
C GLY A 852 27.14 6.55 -56.45
N LYS A 853 26.72 5.92 -57.55
CA LYS A 853 25.31 5.66 -57.84
C LYS A 853 24.73 4.54 -56.96
N ASN A 854 23.63 4.85 -56.26
CA ASN A 854 22.83 3.94 -55.45
C ASN A 854 21.37 3.90 -55.93
N VAL A 855 20.72 2.76 -55.71
CA VAL A 855 19.29 2.55 -56.01
C VAL A 855 18.57 2.11 -54.75
N VAL A 856 17.51 2.83 -54.38
CA VAL A 856 16.51 2.35 -53.42
C VAL A 856 15.29 1.86 -54.18
N ALA A 857 14.81 0.66 -53.85
CA ALA A 857 13.58 0.10 -54.38
C ALA A 857 12.71 -0.42 -53.24
N ILE A 858 11.40 -0.18 -53.31
CA ILE A 858 10.43 -0.61 -52.31
C ILE A 858 9.27 -1.27 -53.03
N TRP A 859 8.97 -2.52 -52.66
CA TRP A 859 7.74 -3.20 -53.05
C TRP A 859 6.71 -2.96 -51.96
N VAL A 860 5.58 -2.35 -52.31
CA VAL A 860 4.48 -2.06 -51.40
C VAL A 860 3.31 -2.93 -51.78
N SER A 861 2.75 -3.67 -50.82
CA SER A 861 1.51 -4.42 -51.01
C SER A 861 0.36 -3.70 -50.32
N ASN A 862 -0.67 -3.37 -51.10
CA ASN A 862 -1.95 -2.85 -50.61
C ASN A 862 -3.01 -3.95 -50.70
N GLY A 863 -3.58 -4.34 -49.56
CA GLY A 863 -4.60 -5.38 -49.41
C GLY A 863 -6.04 -4.89 -49.55
N GLY A 864 -6.26 -3.58 -49.75
CA GLY A 864 -7.58 -2.96 -49.78
C GLY A 864 -8.10 -2.66 -48.38
N GLY A 865 -7.93 -1.40 -47.97
CA GLY A 865 -8.35 -0.79 -46.71
C GLY A 865 -7.92 0.67 -46.75
N GLU A 866 -8.48 1.54 -45.91
CA GLU A 866 -7.91 2.89 -45.77
C GLU A 866 -6.55 2.77 -45.04
N PRO A 867 -5.46 3.38 -45.57
CA PRO A 867 -4.19 3.51 -44.86
C PRO A 867 -4.27 4.44 -43.65
#